data_AF-A0AB34X0S7-F1
#
_entry.id   AF-A0AB34X0S7-F1
#
_cell.length_a   1.000
_cell.length_b   1.000
_cell.length_c   1.000
_cell.angle_alpha   90.00
_cell.angle_beta   90.00
_cell.angle_gamma   90.00
#
_symmetry.space_group_name_H-M   'P 1'
#
loop_
_entity.id
_entity.type
_entity.pdbx_description
1 polymer ?
#
loop_
_entity_poly.entity_id
_entity_poly.type
_entity_poly.pdbx_seq_one_letter_code
_entity_poly.pdbx_strand_id
1 'polypeptide(L)'
;MIIAATDGSSLGNPGAGGWCWYLSPECWRAGGFTLGTNNQAELMAVADLLTETATVADDLLIQADSQYVINILTKWRFGWKKKGWKTGGGKPVANLELVKRLDQLLSDPARKGKVSFEWVKGHAGHPLNEQADSHAQAIARAYQSGSPREADFGPGWKSGKESTSERTSDTPAEDAAKTAKYRYPEDPRETRSQQNPVAPAAAPARPLYPQLEQNPNPKEYRQGRYLIREHVLTVPLYHSEVALKLFPDSAKNPVVNLARGTDIQESGVQSELFAVTSSSAETSVKSPGKPKSSESNNQFLPPWVDAEIRKTNIQIYAREIAFDDDENRPYLIFFQGGPGCKGSRPADWSSPWFGAALEKYRIIMLDQRGTGRSTPLDNVTIPALGSRAGAWLRLMRADQIVGDAEALRRALGIKKWTVMGQSFGGFIITAYLSRFPEAIEKAYITGGLPGLTKVNRIYEQTFAATARRCQEFYALPGMEEAVRQTCAHVLEHDEYLPNGEKLTPNRIRQVGLELGRSYGLENLRYLFEAPFVQTGGKRHLTQEFLGQVGSRVSFALDPLYALLHETIYGNAVPQSEVEPTAWAADRIREKAPGFAQNGDPLDYEQPYYLTGEHFGRWVFAQDPSLQSLAELADDLAAETEWPVLYDPQKLAENQVPVHAVVYRDDIFVPRALSLNTGRVMGANILEKPDWHHDGLRASGDLIISWLLSN
;
A
#
# COMPACT_ATOMS: atom_id res chain seq x y z
N MET A 1 39.11 -27.60 3.22
CA MET A 1 37.88 -28.42 3.30
C MET A 1 37.12 -28.01 4.54
N ILE A 2 35.85 -27.69 4.38
CA ILE A 2 34.92 -27.26 5.43
C ILE A 2 33.98 -28.44 5.74
N ILE A 3 33.64 -28.63 7.01
CA ILE A 3 32.66 -29.63 7.45
C ILE A 3 31.52 -28.85 8.14
N ALA A 4 30.29 -29.10 7.71
CA ALA A 4 29.09 -28.48 8.24
C ALA A 4 28.02 -29.55 8.46
N ALA A 5 27.33 -29.53 9.59
CA ALA A 5 26.13 -30.33 9.78
C ALA A 5 24.88 -29.52 9.43
N THR A 6 23.84 -30.19 8.94
CA THR A 6 22.53 -29.62 8.59
C THR A 6 21.42 -30.48 9.16
N ASP A 7 20.46 -29.87 9.84
CA ASP A 7 19.28 -30.57 10.36
C ASP A 7 17.99 -29.71 10.30
N GLY A 8 16.84 -30.36 10.38
CA GLY A 8 15.51 -29.75 10.40
C GLY A 8 14.56 -30.45 11.36
N SER A 9 13.82 -29.66 12.14
CA SER A 9 12.83 -30.10 13.12
C SER A 9 11.45 -29.51 12.83
N SER A 10 10.39 -30.24 13.17
CA SER A 10 8.99 -29.82 12.98
C SER A 10 8.09 -30.30 14.12
N LEU A 11 7.49 -29.35 14.83
CA LEU A 11 6.57 -29.58 15.96
C LEU A 11 5.16 -29.81 15.45
N GLY A 12 4.93 -31.04 14.97
CA GLY A 12 3.80 -31.40 14.11
C GLY A 12 4.26 -31.55 12.67
N ASN A 13 3.57 -32.37 11.87
CA ASN A 13 3.97 -32.66 10.50
C ASN A 13 2.72 -32.75 9.57
N PRO A 14 2.13 -31.61 9.16
CA PRO A 14 2.70 -30.26 9.25
C PRO A 14 2.55 -29.59 10.63
N GLY A 15 3.45 -28.66 10.93
CA GLY A 15 3.52 -27.90 12.18
C GLY A 15 4.56 -26.78 12.12
N ALA A 16 4.84 -26.12 13.24
CA ALA A 16 5.89 -25.10 13.32
C ALA A 16 7.27 -25.76 13.21
N GLY A 17 8.12 -25.29 12.30
CA GLY A 17 9.40 -25.91 12.00
C GLY A 17 10.57 -24.96 12.04
N GLY A 18 11.75 -25.54 12.23
CA GLY A 18 13.03 -24.86 12.31
C GLY A 18 14.11 -25.70 11.64
N TRP A 19 15.07 -25.04 11.03
CA TRP A 19 16.19 -25.65 10.32
C TRP A 19 17.48 -24.96 10.76
N CYS A 20 18.60 -25.67 10.73
CA CYS A 20 19.91 -25.12 11.07
C CYS A 20 21.02 -25.76 10.24
N TRP A 21 22.03 -24.96 9.89
CA TRP A 21 23.35 -25.46 9.53
C TRP A 21 24.40 -24.96 10.53
N TYR A 22 25.37 -25.79 10.88
CA TYR A 22 26.32 -25.53 11.96
C TYR A 22 27.74 -26.00 11.62
N LEU A 23 28.73 -25.11 11.78
CA LEU A 23 30.17 -25.40 11.66
C LEU A 23 30.89 -25.17 13.00
N SER A 24 30.64 -24.02 13.63
CA SER A 24 31.20 -23.64 14.94
C SER A 24 30.24 -22.68 15.67
N PRO A 25 30.44 -22.38 16.98
CA PRO A 25 29.58 -21.43 17.70
C PRO A 25 29.53 -20.03 17.08
N GLU A 26 30.55 -19.65 16.32
CA GLU A 26 30.70 -18.37 15.62
C GLU A 26 30.27 -18.42 14.16
N CYS A 27 30.01 -19.61 13.62
CA CYS A 27 29.66 -19.86 12.21
C CYS A 27 28.56 -20.93 12.13
N TRP A 28 27.33 -20.50 12.35
CA TRP A 28 26.10 -21.28 12.17
C TRP A 28 24.95 -20.34 11.82
N ARG A 29 23.90 -20.89 11.23
CA ARG A 29 22.68 -20.15 10.95
C ARG A 29 21.47 -21.07 11.03
N ALA A 30 20.41 -20.55 11.61
CA ALA A 30 19.11 -21.20 11.69
C ALA A 30 18.00 -20.30 11.14
N GLY A 31 16.86 -20.90 10.83
CA GLY A 31 15.66 -20.23 10.36
C GLY A 31 14.44 -21.13 10.51
N GLY A 32 13.23 -20.61 10.33
CA GLY A 32 12.02 -21.38 10.63
C GLY A 32 10.77 -20.88 9.93
N PHE A 33 9.66 -21.56 10.18
CA PHE A 33 8.36 -21.29 9.61
C PHE A 33 7.24 -21.71 10.59
N THR A 34 6.12 -21.00 10.58
CA THR A 34 4.97 -21.29 11.46
C THR A 34 4.19 -22.56 11.06
N LEU A 35 4.26 -22.96 9.78
CA LEU A 35 3.61 -24.16 9.26
C LEU A 35 4.40 -24.77 8.10
N GLY A 36 4.86 -26.01 8.26
CA GLY A 36 5.56 -26.81 7.25
C GLY A 36 5.88 -28.21 7.77
N THR A 37 6.78 -28.93 7.12
CA THR A 37 7.11 -30.34 7.41
C THR A 37 8.58 -30.54 7.75
N ASN A 38 8.93 -31.64 8.43
CA ASN A 38 10.33 -31.97 8.76
C ASN A 38 11.21 -31.99 7.51
N ASN A 39 10.74 -32.72 6.47
CA ASN A 39 11.37 -32.80 5.17
C ASN A 39 11.61 -31.44 4.48
N GLN A 40 10.80 -30.40 4.78
CA GLN A 40 11.04 -29.05 4.26
C GLN A 40 12.14 -28.35 5.06
N ALA A 41 12.13 -28.45 6.39
CA ALA A 41 13.18 -27.90 7.24
C ALA A 41 14.56 -28.49 6.89
N GLU A 42 14.67 -29.83 6.79
CA GLU A 42 15.92 -30.52 6.45
C GLU A 42 16.47 -30.06 5.08
N LEU A 43 15.61 -29.89 4.06
CA LEU A 43 16.01 -29.40 2.75
C LEU A 43 16.40 -27.90 2.76
N MET A 44 15.76 -27.09 3.61
CA MET A 44 16.08 -25.67 3.77
C MET A 44 17.44 -25.44 4.42
N ALA A 45 17.81 -26.22 5.44
CA ALA A 45 19.15 -26.15 6.05
C ALA A 45 20.27 -26.31 5.01
N VAL A 46 20.15 -27.29 4.12
CA VAL A 46 21.12 -27.50 3.04
C VAL A 46 21.07 -26.39 1.99
N ALA A 47 19.88 -25.91 1.62
CA ALA A 47 19.74 -24.87 0.60
C ALA A 47 20.32 -23.52 1.03
N ASP A 48 20.20 -23.17 2.31
CA ASP A 48 20.76 -21.97 2.90
C ASP A 48 22.30 -22.07 3.00
N LEU A 49 22.81 -23.18 3.57
CA LEU A 49 24.27 -23.45 3.62
C LEU A 49 24.92 -23.41 2.24
N LEU A 50 24.28 -23.99 1.22
CA LEU A 50 24.77 -23.95 -0.15
C LEU A 50 24.72 -22.54 -0.77
N THR A 51 23.79 -21.70 -0.34
CA THR A 51 23.71 -20.31 -0.81
C THR A 51 24.83 -19.47 -0.19
N GLU A 52 25.04 -19.56 1.13
CA GLU A 52 26.11 -18.88 1.86
C GLU A 52 27.52 -19.31 1.37
N THR A 53 27.67 -20.58 0.98
CA THR A 53 28.95 -21.13 0.48
C THR A 53 29.16 -21.00 -1.04
N ALA A 54 28.25 -20.35 -1.78
CA ALA A 54 28.28 -20.35 -3.25
C ALA A 54 29.61 -19.82 -3.84
N THR A 55 30.22 -18.81 -3.21
CA THR A 55 31.49 -18.19 -3.65
C THR A 55 32.73 -18.77 -2.97
N VAL A 56 32.58 -19.74 -2.08
CA VAL A 56 33.69 -20.32 -1.29
C VAL A 56 34.52 -21.28 -2.15
N ALA A 57 35.84 -21.19 -2.02
CA ALA A 57 36.80 -21.97 -2.81
C ALA A 57 37.13 -23.33 -2.20
N ASP A 58 36.98 -23.49 -0.89
CA ASP A 58 37.17 -24.75 -0.18
C ASP A 58 36.09 -25.80 -0.51
N ASP A 59 36.49 -27.05 -0.65
CA ASP A 59 35.58 -28.20 -0.68
C ASP A 59 34.72 -28.24 0.61
N LEU A 60 33.43 -28.55 0.48
CA LEU A 60 32.44 -28.57 1.55
C LEU A 60 31.88 -29.99 1.73
N LEU A 61 32.03 -30.55 2.92
CA LEU A 61 31.35 -31.78 3.36
C LEU A 61 30.11 -31.40 4.18
N ILE A 62 28.94 -31.82 3.71
CA ILE A 62 27.66 -31.62 4.39
C ILE A 62 27.25 -32.93 5.08
N GLN A 63 27.17 -32.90 6.41
CA GLN A 63 26.66 -33.98 7.24
C GLN A 63 25.16 -33.77 7.52
N ALA A 64 24.34 -34.79 7.30
CA ALA A 64 22.92 -34.76 7.62
C ALA A 64 22.44 -36.15 8.06
N ASP A 65 21.55 -36.23 9.05
CA ASP A 65 20.93 -37.50 9.49
C ASP A 65 19.66 -37.86 8.71
N SER A 66 19.09 -36.92 7.95
CA SER A 66 18.01 -37.21 7.02
C SER A 66 18.49 -38.04 5.81
N GLN A 67 18.13 -39.32 5.82
CA GLN A 67 18.27 -40.18 4.64
C GLN A 67 17.41 -39.69 3.46
N TYR A 68 16.34 -38.95 3.70
CA TYR A 68 15.52 -38.35 2.64
C TYR A 68 16.34 -37.29 1.89
N VAL A 69 16.95 -36.34 2.61
CA VAL A 69 17.85 -35.33 2.04
C VAL A 69 19.05 -35.97 1.36
N ILE A 70 19.77 -36.88 2.02
CA ILE A 70 20.95 -37.54 1.43
C ILE A 70 20.60 -38.28 0.14
N ASN A 71 19.48 -39.03 0.08
CA ASN A 71 19.09 -39.73 -1.16
C ASN A 71 18.63 -38.76 -2.27
N ILE A 72 17.97 -37.65 -1.94
CA ILE A 72 17.71 -36.56 -2.91
C ILE A 72 19.02 -36.04 -3.50
N LEU A 73 19.99 -35.76 -2.63
CA LEU A 73 21.23 -35.05 -2.97
C LEU A 73 22.32 -35.94 -3.57
N THR A 74 22.18 -37.26 -3.54
CA THR A 74 23.17 -38.19 -4.09
C THR A 74 22.62 -39.11 -5.20
N LYS A 75 21.31 -39.37 -5.24
CA LYS A 75 20.72 -40.39 -6.12
C LYS A 75 19.51 -39.89 -6.90
N TRP A 76 18.48 -39.43 -6.21
CA TRP A 76 17.14 -39.29 -6.81
C TRP A 76 17.00 -38.08 -7.74
N ARG A 77 17.62 -36.92 -7.43
CA ARG A 77 17.45 -35.70 -8.25
C ARG A 77 17.82 -35.92 -9.72
N PHE A 78 18.88 -36.69 -10.00
CA PHE A 78 19.34 -36.97 -11.36
C PHE A 78 18.32 -37.79 -12.17
N GLY A 79 17.68 -38.77 -11.53
CA GLY A 79 16.63 -39.59 -12.14
C GLY A 79 15.33 -38.81 -12.35
N TRP A 80 14.95 -37.98 -11.39
CA TRP A 80 13.76 -37.13 -11.50
C TRP A 80 13.92 -36.02 -12.54
N LYS A 81 15.07 -35.34 -12.60
CA LYS A 81 15.40 -34.31 -13.61
C LYS A 81 15.25 -34.87 -15.03
N LYS A 82 15.77 -36.07 -15.29
CA LYS A 82 15.58 -36.79 -16.58
C LYS A 82 14.13 -37.16 -16.90
N LYS A 83 13.26 -37.27 -15.89
CA LYS A 83 11.83 -37.60 -16.01
C LYS A 83 10.91 -36.37 -15.91
N GLY A 84 11.43 -35.16 -16.15
CA GLY A 84 10.65 -33.92 -16.05
C GLY A 84 10.14 -33.64 -14.63
N TRP A 85 10.98 -33.96 -13.64
CA TRP A 85 10.73 -33.84 -12.20
C TRP A 85 9.52 -34.63 -11.67
N LYS A 86 9.30 -35.82 -12.22
CA LYS A 86 8.26 -36.76 -11.79
C LYS A 86 8.85 -37.99 -11.09
N THR A 87 8.10 -38.48 -10.11
CA THR A 87 8.35 -39.75 -9.42
C THR A 87 8.11 -40.95 -10.34
N GLY A 88 8.44 -42.17 -9.90
CA GLY A 88 8.17 -43.39 -10.65
C GLY A 88 6.69 -43.59 -11.02
N GLY A 89 5.77 -43.08 -10.21
CA GLY A 89 4.31 -43.11 -10.45
C GLY A 89 3.77 -41.91 -11.23
N GLY A 90 4.60 -41.15 -11.95
CA GLY A 90 4.19 -40.03 -12.81
C GLY A 90 3.75 -38.74 -12.09
N LYS A 91 3.50 -38.78 -10.78
CA LYS A 91 3.21 -37.61 -9.94
C LYS A 91 4.47 -36.73 -9.78
N PRO A 92 4.34 -35.39 -9.65
CA PRO A 92 5.44 -34.51 -9.28
C PRO A 92 6.17 -34.96 -8.00
N VAL A 93 7.45 -34.63 -7.90
CA VAL A 93 8.26 -34.87 -6.70
C VAL A 93 7.77 -33.98 -5.54
N ALA A 94 7.69 -34.52 -4.32
CA ALA A 94 7.38 -33.73 -3.12
C ALA A 94 8.51 -32.73 -2.83
N ASN A 95 8.16 -31.52 -2.37
CA ASN A 95 9.10 -30.40 -2.17
C ASN A 95 9.84 -29.98 -3.47
N LEU A 96 9.17 -30.11 -4.62
CA LEU A 96 9.76 -29.94 -5.96
C LEU A 96 10.67 -28.71 -6.12
N GLU A 97 10.21 -27.53 -5.69
CA GLU A 97 10.97 -26.29 -5.91
C GLU A 97 12.22 -26.21 -5.02
N LEU A 98 12.18 -26.73 -3.78
CA LEU A 98 13.39 -26.90 -2.96
C LEU A 98 14.37 -27.89 -3.61
N VAL A 99 13.86 -29.01 -4.15
CA VAL A 99 14.69 -30.01 -4.84
C VAL A 99 15.35 -29.45 -6.10
N LYS A 100 14.61 -28.65 -6.90
CA LYS A 100 15.17 -27.91 -8.05
C LYS A 100 16.21 -26.88 -7.61
N ARG A 101 15.95 -26.11 -6.55
CA ARG A 101 16.88 -25.11 -6.02
C ARG A 101 18.19 -25.74 -5.55
N LEU A 102 18.12 -26.89 -4.86
CA LEU A 102 19.28 -27.67 -4.47
C LEU A 102 20.06 -28.22 -5.68
N ASP A 103 19.35 -28.72 -6.71
CA ASP A 103 19.98 -29.15 -7.97
C ASP A 103 20.68 -28.00 -8.71
N GLN A 104 20.09 -26.81 -8.74
CA GLN A 104 20.71 -25.59 -9.28
C GLN A 104 21.97 -25.21 -8.48
N LEU A 105 21.86 -25.06 -7.16
CA LEU A 105 22.97 -24.66 -6.27
C LEU A 105 24.18 -25.62 -6.33
N LEU A 106 23.95 -26.89 -6.65
CA LEU A 106 24.98 -27.93 -6.79
C LEU A 106 25.47 -28.12 -8.22
N SER A 107 24.74 -27.62 -9.21
CA SER A 107 25.13 -27.66 -10.63
C SER A 107 25.66 -26.30 -11.14
N ASP A 108 25.72 -25.29 -10.27
CA ASP A 108 26.12 -23.93 -10.62
C ASP A 108 27.61 -23.88 -11.05
N PRO A 109 27.94 -23.50 -12.30
CA PRO A 109 29.31 -23.37 -12.78
C PRO A 109 30.16 -22.34 -12.00
N ALA A 110 29.53 -21.42 -11.27
CA ALA A 110 30.24 -20.44 -10.44
C ALA A 110 30.81 -21.04 -9.14
N ARG A 111 30.34 -22.22 -8.70
CA ARG A 111 30.80 -22.86 -7.47
C ARG A 111 32.22 -23.43 -7.66
N LYS A 112 33.14 -22.99 -6.79
CA LYS A 112 34.56 -23.35 -6.87
C LYS A 112 34.92 -24.62 -6.08
N GLY A 113 34.46 -24.73 -4.84
CA GLY A 113 34.66 -25.92 -4.00
C GLY A 113 33.71 -27.07 -4.36
N LYS A 114 34.18 -28.31 -4.28
CA LYS A 114 33.33 -29.50 -4.44
C LYS A 114 32.43 -29.68 -3.23
N VAL A 115 31.19 -30.13 -3.45
CA VAL A 115 30.29 -30.50 -2.36
C VAL A 115 30.18 -32.03 -2.27
N SER A 116 30.47 -32.57 -1.08
CA SER A 116 30.25 -33.96 -0.71
C SER A 116 29.20 -34.07 0.41
N PHE A 117 28.61 -35.26 0.55
CA PHE A 117 27.54 -35.52 1.49
C PHE A 117 27.85 -36.78 2.31
N GLU A 118 27.66 -36.70 3.62
CA GLU A 118 27.79 -37.83 4.54
C GLU A 118 26.50 -37.99 5.34
N TRP A 119 25.99 -39.22 5.40
CA TRP A 119 24.89 -39.55 6.29
C TRP A 119 25.46 -39.87 7.68
N VAL A 120 25.08 -39.09 8.68
CA VAL A 120 25.39 -39.35 10.09
C VAL A 120 24.16 -39.93 10.80
N LYS A 121 24.34 -40.59 11.94
CA LYS A 121 23.20 -41.11 12.70
C LYS A 121 22.71 -40.03 13.68
N GLY A 122 21.45 -39.61 13.55
CA GLY A 122 20.81 -38.68 14.49
C GLY A 122 20.85 -39.20 15.94
N HIS A 123 21.03 -38.28 16.89
CA HIS A 123 21.16 -38.52 18.33
C HIS A 123 22.20 -39.61 18.72
N ALA A 124 23.36 -39.64 18.04
CA ALA A 124 24.40 -40.64 18.26
C ALA A 124 25.77 -40.08 18.71
N GLY A 125 25.84 -38.87 19.28
CA GLY A 125 27.09 -38.28 19.76
C GLY A 125 27.92 -37.59 18.68
N HIS A 126 27.29 -37.15 17.58
CA HIS A 126 27.94 -36.37 16.51
C HIS A 126 27.85 -34.87 16.82
N PRO A 127 28.92 -34.19 17.29
CA PRO A 127 28.77 -32.88 17.94
C PRO A 127 28.21 -31.78 17.03
N LEU A 128 28.53 -31.78 15.73
CA LEU A 128 27.99 -30.79 14.80
C LEU A 128 26.49 -31.02 14.52
N ASN A 129 26.06 -32.28 14.40
CA ASN A 129 24.65 -32.62 14.15
C ASN A 129 23.79 -32.39 15.38
N GLU A 130 24.30 -32.65 16.58
CA GLU A 130 23.60 -32.36 17.84
C GLU A 130 23.41 -30.85 18.06
N GLN A 131 24.37 -30.03 17.64
CA GLN A 131 24.20 -28.57 17.63
C GLN A 131 23.18 -28.12 16.56
N ALA A 132 23.22 -28.68 15.35
CA ALA A 132 22.23 -28.38 14.32
C ALA A 132 20.80 -28.74 14.75
N ASP A 133 20.59 -29.93 15.32
CA ASP A 133 19.30 -30.38 15.89
C ASP A 133 18.84 -29.47 17.03
N SER A 134 19.72 -29.18 17.99
CA SER A 134 19.40 -28.29 19.12
C SER A 134 18.91 -26.91 18.65
N HIS A 135 19.60 -26.29 17.68
CA HIS A 135 19.20 -25.01 17.11
C HIS A 135 17.93 -25.10 16.25
N ALA A 136 17.77 -26.17 15.46
CA ALA A 136 16.56 -26.41 14.66
C ALA A 136 15.32 -26.60 15.55
N GLN A 137 15.42 -27.39 16.64
CA GLN A 137 14.38 -27.54 17.65
C GLN A 137 14.08 -26.24 18.40
N ALA A 138 15.11 -25.48 18.79
CA ALA A 138 14.94 -24.21 19.48
C ALA A 138 14.15 -23.21 18.61
N ILE A 139 14.49 -23.11 17.32
CA ILE A 139 13.73 -22.31 16.37
C ILE A 139 12.32 -22.84 16.16
N ALA A 140 12.12 -24.15 15.98
CA ALA A 140 10.78 -24.72 15.81
C ALA A 140 9.86 -24.39 17.01
N ARG A 141 10.39 -24.46 18.24
CA ARG A 141 9.69 -24.05 19.48
C ARG A 141 9.40 -22.56 19.50
N ALA A 142 10.36 -21.73 19.10
CA ALA A 142 10.18 -20.28 19.06
C ALA A 142 9.13 -19.85 18.02
N TYR A 143 9.03 -20.53 16.87
CA TYR A 143 7.94 -20.31 15.91
C TYR A 143 6.59 -20.87 16.41
N GLN A 144 6.57 -21.98 17.16
CA GLN A 144 5.36 -22.49 17.80
C GLN A 144 4.80 -21.53 18.86
N SER A 145 5.67 -20.86 19.62
CA SER A 145 5.29 -19.85 20.62
C SER A 145 5.20 -18.42 20.07
N GLY A 146 5.32 -18.23 18.75
CA GLY A 146 5.25 -16.92 18.10
C GLY A 146 6.34 -15.92 18.53
N SER A 147 7.46 -16.40 19.08
CA SER A 147 8.49 -15.60 19.76
C SER A 147 9.94 -15.82 19.26
N PRO A 148 10.24 -15.95 17.94
CA PRO A 148 11.62 -16.06 17.47
C PRO A 148 12.38 -14.72 17.61
N ARG A 149 13.61 -14.78 18.12
CA ARG A 149 14.45 -13.59 18.35
C ARG A 149 15.64 -13.58 17.39
N GLU A 150 16.18 -12.40 17.12
CA GLU A 150 17.31 -12.24 16.18
C GLU A 150 18.55 -13.06 16.58
N ALA A 151 18.81 -13.23 17.88
CA ALA A 151 19.89 -14.07 18.41
C ALA A 151 19.68 -15.58 18.19
N ASP A 152 18.44 -16.04 17.96
CA ASP A 152 18.13 -17.46 17.77
C ASP A 152 18.53 -17.95 16.35
N PHE A 153 18.68 -17.02 15.39
CA PHE A 153 19.07 -17.34 14.00
C PHE A 153 20.58 -17.54 13.78
N GLY A 154 21.40 -17.27 14.80
CA GLY A 154 22.85 -17.49 14.75
C GLY A 154 23.66 -16.38 14.07
N PRO A 155 25.00 -16.46 14.18
CA PRO A 155 25.94 -15.43 13.72
C PRO A 155 26.15 -15.38 12.19
N GLY A 156 25.57 -16.30 11.42
CA GLY A 156 25.72 -16.38 9.97
C GLY A 156 27.07 -16.93 9.53
N TRP A 157 27.37 -16.78 8.24
CA TRP A 157 28.62 -17.29 7.66
C TRP A 157 29.82 -16.41 7.99
N LYS A 158 30.88 -17.03 8.55
CA LYS A 158 32.17 -16.38 8.79
C LYS A 158 33.29 -17.24 8.22
N SER A 159 33.98 -16.73 7.20
CA SER A 159 35.18 -17.38 6.67
C SER A 159 36.36 -17.19 7.62
N GLY A 160 37.01 -18.28 8.02
CA GLY A 160 38.16 -18.27 8.95
C GLY A 160 39.44 -17.68 8.35
N LYS A 161 39.44 -16.37 8.08
CA LYS A 161 40.62 -15.58 7.64
C LYS A 161 40.80 -14.27 8.41
N GLU A 162 40.36 -14.24 9.67
CA GLU A 162 40.90 -13.32 10.67
C GLU A 162 41.32 -14.11 11.91
N SER A 163 42.63 -14.29 12.07
CA SER A 163 43.22 -14.65 13.36
C SER A 163 44.63 -14.06 13.51
N THR A 164 44.94 -13.61 14.73
CA THR A 164 46.28 -13.32 15.27
C THR A 164 47.03 -12.04 14.86
N SER A 165 46.59 -10.90 15.39
CA SER A 165 47.44 -10.03 16.23
C SER A 165 46.52 -9.40 17.29
N GLU A 166 46.77 -9.49 18.60
CA GLU A 166 48.01 -9.07 19.26
C GLU A 166 48.61 -10.13 20.20
N ARG A 167 49.91 -9.98 20.48
CA ARG A 167 50.66 -10.72 21.50
C ARG A 167 51.35 -9.70 22.40
N THR A 168 51.01 -9.71 23.69
CA THR A 168 51.91 -9.25 24.77
C THR A 168 51.78 -10.24 25.93
N SER A 169 52.91 -10.61 26.50
CA SER A 169 53.06 -11.67 27.50
C SER A 169 53.09 -11.10 28.92
N ASP A 170 52.67 -11.88 29.92
CA ASP A 170 53.60 -12.57 30.83
C ASP A 170 52.85 -13.48 31.84
N THR A 171 53.53 -14.54 32.26
CA THR A 171 53.10 -15.71 33.08
C THR A 171 53.55 -15.54 34.56
N PRO A 172 53.42 -16.52 35.51
CA PRO A 172 52.74 -17.83 35.53
C PRO A 172 51.93 -18.18 36.83
N ALA A 173 51.55 -19.47 36.94
CA ALA A 173 51.30 -20.28 38.16
C ALA A 173 49.83 -20.34 38.68
N GLU A 174 49.29 -21.47 39.16
CA GLU A 174 49.80 -22.86 39.21
C GLU A 174 48.68 -23.92 39.36
N ASP A 175 48.97 -25.12 38.85
CA ASP A 175 48.63 -26.48 39.37
C ASP A 175 47.22 -27.14 39.39
N ALA A 176 47.30 -28.48 39.27
CA ALA A 176 46.41 -29.60 39.65
C ALA A 176 44.87 -29.47 39.59
N ALA A 177 44.11 -30.18 38.73
CA ALA A 177 43.99 -31.62 38.44
C ALA A 177 43.05 -32.46 39.38
N LYS A 178 42.32 -33.38 38.73
CA LYS A 178 41.70 -34.65 39.22
C LYS A 178 40.26 -34.69 39.83
N THR A 179 39.35 -35.10 38.95
CA THR A 179 38.45 -36.29 39.06
C THR A 179 37.31 -36.41 40.10
N ALA A 180 36.11 -36.62 39.53
CA ALA A 180 35.15 -37.73 39.78
C ALA A 180 34.01 -37.60 40.83
N LYS A 181 32.78 -37.68 40.28
CA LYS A 181 31.59 -38.48 40.70
C LYS A 181 31.32 -38.64 42.22
N TYR A 182 30.17 -38.24 42.76
CA TYR A 182 28.86 -38.91 42.53
C TYR A 182 27.67 -38.16 43.20
N ARG A 183 26.46 -38.32 42.62
CA ARG A 183 25.08 -38.29 43.21
C ARG A 183 24.71 -37.36 44.40
N TYR A 184 23.77 -36.44 44.15
CA TYR A 184 22.37 -36.37 44.67
C TYR A 184 22.01 -37.08 46.01
N PRO A 185 21.15 -36.49 46.88
CA PRO A 185 19.75 -36.21 46.49
C PRO A 185 19.01 -34.98 47.07
N GLU A 186 17.89 -34.68 46.38
CA GLU A 186 16.57 -34.17 46.83
C GLU A 186 16.40 -32.86 47.66
N ASP A 187 15.76 -31.90 46.96
CA ASP A 187 14.85 -30.83 47.42
C ASP A 187 13.70 -31.40 48.31
N PRO A 188 13.04 -30.67 49.25
CA PRO A 188 11.98 -29.75 48.81
C PRO A 188 11.56 -28.57 49.73
N ARG A 189 10.80 -27.63 49.10
CA ARG A 189 9.77 -26.68 49.63
C ARG A 189 10.25 -25.28 50.05
N GLU A 190 9.90 -24.27 49.25
CA GLU A 190 8.73 -23.36 49.39
C GLU A 190 8.97 -22.18 50.34
N THR A 191 8.89 -20.94 49.83
CA THR A 191 7.67 -20.10 49.99
C THR A 191 7.73 -18.73 49.29
N ARG A 192 6.66 -18.44 48.54
CA ARG A 192 5.96 -17.15 48.40
C ARG A 192 6.72 -15.80 48.23
N SER A 193 6.58 -15.28 47.00
CA SER A 193 5.97 -13.97 46.66
C SER A 193 6.51 -12.66 47.28
N GLN A 194 6.89 -11.71 46.41
CA GLN A 194 6.03 -10.58 46.00
C GLN A 194 6.72 -9.69 44.95
N GLN A 195 5.89 -8.98 44.15
CA GLN A 195 6.20 -7.85 43.24
C GLN A 195 6.35 -8.12 41.73
N ASN A 196 5.21 -8.06 41.04
CA ASN A 196 4.96 -7.16 39.90
C ASN A 196 3.84 -6.18 40.36
N PRO A 197 3.61 -4.99 39.75
CA PRO A 197 3.94 -4.62 38.37
C PRO A 197 4.46 -3.17 38.12
N VAL A 198 5.29 -2.99 37.08
CA VAL A 198 5.23 -1.80 36.17
C VAL A 198 5.66 -2.25 34.77
N ALA A 199 4.93 -1.81 33.75
CA ALA A 199 5.23 -1.97 32.32
C ALA A 199 5.08 -0.59 31.64
N PRO A 200 5.35 -0.42 30.33
CA PRO A 200 6.30 -1.09 29.45
C PRO A 200 7.22 -0.09 28.68
N ALA A 201 8.23 -0.62 27.98
CA ALA A 201 8.81 0.02 26.79
C ALA A 201 9.21 -1.10 25.80
N ALA A 202 8.26 -1.59 25.01
CA ALA A 202 8.02 -1.11 23.65
C ALA A 202 9.17 -1.47 22.69
N ALA A 203 9.08 -2.68 22.14
CA ALA A 203 10.04 -3.20 21.17
C ALA A 203 9.74 -2.66 19.75
N PRO A 204 10.77 -2.29 18.96
CA PRO A 204 10.65 -2.12 17.53
C PRO A 204 10.80 -3.48 16.81
N ALA A 205 9.69 -4.10 16.39
CA ALA A 205 9.68 -5.45 15.78
C ALA A 205 10.42 -5.55 14.42
N ARG A 206 10.54 -6.76 13.83
CA ARG A 206 11.23 -7.07 12.55
C ARG A 206 10.27 -7.88 11.61
N PRO A 207 10.62 -8.25 10.35
CA PRO A 207 9.68 -8.32 9.22
C PRO A 207 8.56 -9.36 9.21
N LEU A 208 7.41 -8.95 8.66
CA LEU A 208 6.38 -9.79 8.03
C LEU A 208 6.61 -9.85 6.51
N TYR A 209 7.56 -10.65 6.01
CA TYR A 209 7.64 -11.04 4.58
C TYR A 209 7.06 -12.45 4.39
N PRO A 210 6.03 -12.63 3.54
CA PRO A 210 6.01 -13.78 2.65
C PRO A 210 7.16 -13.64 1.65
N GLN A 211 7.87 -14.72 1.34
CA GLN A 211 8.79 -14.72 0.20
C GLN A 211 8.01 -14.43 -1.10
N LEU A 212 8.69 -13.84 -2.07
CA LEU A 212 8.15 -13.64 -3.41
C LEU A 212 7.68 -14.98 -4.00
N GLU A 213 6.47 -15.03 -4.56
CA GLU A 213 6.17 -16.01 -5.63
C GLU A 213 6.97 -15.62 -6.88
N GLN A 214 8.29 -15.83 -6.86
CA GLN A 214 9.12 -15.80 -8.07
C GLN A 214 8.83 -17.04 -8.92
N ASN A 215 7.64 -17.08 -9.50
CA ASN A 215 7.43 -17.76 -10.76
C ASN A 215 7.79 -16.76 -11.87
N PRO A 216 8.97 -16.85 -12.51
CA PRO A 216 9.39 -15.87 -13.52
C PRO A 216 8.58 -15.93 -14.82
N ASN A 217 7.66 -16.89 -14.94
CA ASN A 217 6.57 -16.78 -15.89
C ASN A 217 5.40 -16.04 -15.22
N PRO A 218 5.03 -14.82 -15.67
CA PRO A 218 3.70 -14.30 -15.37
C PRO A 218 2.65 -15.33 -15.83
N LYS A 219 1.44 -15.31 -15.25
CA LYS A 219 0.33 -16.07 -15.84
C LYS A 219 -0.01 -15.41 -17.16
N GLU A 220 0.59 -15.92 -18.23
CA GLU A 220 0.37 -15.47 -19.59
C GLU A 220 -0.79 -16.23 -20.21
N TYR A 221 -1.74 -15.50 -20.79
CA TYR A 221 -2.86 -16.07 -21.53
C TYR A 221 -3.32 -15.12 -22.61
N ARG A 222 -4.09 -15.64 -23.56
CA ARG A 222 -4.64 -14.89 -24.69
C ARG A 222 -6.13 -14.67 -24.51
N GLN A 223 -6.60 -13.46 -24.79
CA GLN A 223 -8.01 -13.09 -24.83
C GLN A 223 -8.28 -12.48 -26.21
N GLY A 224 -8.66 -13.29 -27.20
CA GLY A 224 -8.71 -12.84 -28.59
C GLY A 224 -7.33 -12.37 -29.08
N ARG A 225 -7.26 -11.13 -29.60
CA ARG A 225 -6.01 -10.45 -30.05
C ARG A 225 -5.16 -9.85 -28.93
N TYR A 226 -5.56 -10.02 -27.67
CA TYR A 226 -4.84 -9.44 -26.53
C TYR A 226 -3.98 -10.50 -25.85
N LEU A 227 -2.69 -10.22 -25.70
CA LEU A 227 -1.77 -10.95 -24.84
C LEU A 227 -1.84 -10.34 -23.44
N ILE A 228 -2.11 -11.16 -22.43
CA ILE A 228 -2.29 -10.72 -21.05
C ILE A 228 -1.29 -11.45 -20.15
N ARG A 229 -0.55 -10.70 -19.35
CA ARG A 229 0.41 -11.22 -18.35
C ARG A 229 0.03 -10.72 -16.96
N GLU A 230 -0.04 -11.64 -16.01
CA GLU A 230 -0.24 -11.30 -14.60
C GLU A 230 1.08 -11.25 -13.83
N HIS A 231 1.38 -10.09 -13.25
CA HIS A 231 2.55 -9.82 -12.43
C HIS A 231 2.14 -9.73 -10.95
N VAL A 232 2.88 -10.39 -10.06
CA VAL A 232 2.73 -10.27 -8.59
C VAL A 232 4.10 -9.98 -8.00
N LEU A 233 4.19 -8.94 -7.18
CA LEU A 233 5.44 -8.52 -6.53
C LEU A 233 5.17 -8.30 -5.04
N THR A 234 5.98 -8.92 -4.18
CA THR A 234 6.00 -8.61 -2.74
C THR A 234 6.94 -7.42 -2.51
N VAL A 235 6.46 -6.37 -1.86
CA VAL A 235 7.23 -5.15 -1.56
C VAL A 235 7.03 -4.71 -0.10
N PRO A 236 7.96 -3.88 0.44
CA PRO A 236 7.72 -3.16 1.68
C PRO A 236 6.36 -2.48 1.71
N LEU A 237 5.60 -2.70 2.79
CA LEU A 237 4.39 -1.93 3.07
C LEU A 237 4.75 -0.44 3.24
N TYR A 238 5.93 -0.14 3.78
CA TYR A 238 6.47 1.22 3.86
C TYR A 238 7.70 1.40 2.96
N HIS A 239 7.55 2.23 1.93
CA HIS A 239 8.65 2.63 1.05
C HIS A 239 9.37 3.85 1.65
N SER A 240 10.44 3.62 2.41
CA SER A 240 11.19 4.73 3.04
C SER A 240 11.78 5.72 2.02
N GLU A 241 12.13 5.27 0.82
CA GLU A 241 12.69 6.14 -0.23
C GLU A 241 11.69 7.16 -0.82
N VAL A 242 10.38 6.91 -0.71
CA VAL A 242 9.32 7.82 -1.20
C VAL A 242 8.78 8.74 -0.10
N ALA A 243 8.95 8.36 1.17
CA ALA A 243 8.45 9.09 2.33
C ALA A 243 9.46 10.07 2.93
N LEU A 244 10.77 9.82 2.80
CA LEU A 244 11.82 10.60 3.49
C LEU A 244 12.48 11.70 2.66
N LYS A 245 12.18 11.81 1.36
CA LYS A 245 12.97 12.62 0.41
C LYS A 245 12.55 14.09 0.26
N LEU A 246 11.69 14.62 1.12
CA LEU A 246 11.18 15.99 0.96
C LEU A 246 11.95 17.06 1.76
N PHE A 247 12.43 16.81 3.00
CA PHE A 247 13.39 17.72 3.67
C PHE A 247 14.34 17.01 4.66
N PRO A 248 15.65 16.89 4.35
CA PRO A 248 16.68 16.52 5.34
C PRO A 248 17.22 17.71 6.14
N ASP A 249 16.99 18.96 5.70
CA ASP A 249 17.59 20.18 6.26
C ASP A 249 16.57 21.35 6.30
N SER A 250 15.66 21.34 7.28
CA SER A 250 14.64 22.40 7.43
C SER A 250 15.15 23.69 8.10
N ALA A 251 16.43 23.76 8.48
CA ALA A 251 17.00 24.90 9.21
C ALA A 251 17.54 26.04 8.33
N LYS A 252 17.66 25.86 7.00
CA LYS A 252 18.22 26.86 6.06
C LYS A 252 17.63 26.76 4.65
N ASN A 253 16.34 27.08 4.48
CA ASN A 253 15.80 27.29 3.13
C ASN A 253 15.53 28.78 2.82
N PRO A 254 16.54 29.53 2.29
CA PRO A 254 16.37 30.91 1.82
C PRO A 254 15.82 31.01 0.38
N VAL A 255 15.32 29.89 -0.18
CA VAL A 255 14.88 29.73 -1.56
C VAL A 255 13.40 29.30 -1.55
N VAL A 256 12.46 29.93 -2.27
CA VAL A 256 12.62 30.84 -3.42
C VAL A 256 11.86 32.16 -3.19
N ASN A 257 12.59 33.28 -3.07
CA ASN A 257 12.01 34.62 -3.11
C ASN A 257 11.69 35.06 -4.56
N LEU A 258 10.87 34.29 -5.29
CA LEU A 258 10.44 34.58 -6.67
C LEU A 258 8.91 34.62 -6.82
N ALA A 259 8.30 35.61 -6.16
CA ALA A 259 6.94 36.06 -6.44
C ALA A 259 6.90 37.61 -6.42
N ARG A 260 7.72 38.24 -7.26
CA ARG A 260 7.68 39.68 -7.55
C ARG A 260 7.69 39.90 -9.07
N GLY A 261 6.67 40.60 -9.55
CA GLY A 261 6.42 40.88 -10.96
C GLY A 261 5.71 39.73 -11.69
N THR A 262 4.64 39.94 -12.44
CA THR A 262 3.87 41.17 -12.76
C THR A 262 2.48 40.76 -13.23
N ASP A 263 1.45 41.56 -12.92
CA ASP A 263 0.13 41.73 -13.57
C ASP A 263 -0.63 40.46 -14.04
N ILE A 264 -1.92 40.29 -13.68
CA ILE A 264 -3.05 41.07 -14.19
C ILE A 264 -4.16 41.21 -13.13
N GLN A 265 -4.93 42.31 -13.22
CA GLN A 265 -6.10 42.68 -12.40
C GLN A 265 -7.24 41.62 -12.51
N GLU A 266 -8.10 41.36 -11.52
CA GLU A 266 -9.13 42.27 -10.99
C GLU A 266 -9.70 41.79 -9.63
N SER A 267 -10.50 42.68 -9.00
CA SER A 267 -11.28 42.58 -7.75
C SER A 267 -11.84 41.21 -7.33
N GLY A 268 -11.98 40.88 -6.04
CA GLY A 268 -11.65 41.64 -4.83
C GLY A 268 -12.56 41.31 -3.65
N VAL A 269 -12.01 40.72 -2.57
CA VAL A 269 -12.60 40.65 -1.22
C VAL A 269 -11.45 40.85 -0.22
N GLN A 270 -11.65 41.68 0.80
CA GLN A 270 -10.58 42.14 1.69
C GLN A 270 -10.16 41.08 2.71
N SER A 271 -8.85 40.91 2.90
CA SER A 271 -8.26 40.12 3.99
C SER A 271 -7.70 41.05 5.07
N GLU A 272 -8.44 41.26 6.15
CA GLU A 272 -7.91 41.91 7.36
C GLU A 272 -7.16 40.88 8.22
N LEU A 273 -5.84 40.76 8.03
CA LEU A 273 -4.98 39.98 8.95
C LEU A 273 -3.49 40.38 8.94
N PHE A 274 -3.15 41.60 8.51
CA PHE A 274 -1.78 42.13 8.58
C PHE A 274 -1.73 43.59 9.03
N ALA A 275 -1.94 43.81 10.33
CA ALA A 275 -1.56 45.05 11.00
C ALA A 275 -0.69 44.71 12.22
N VAL A 276 0.62 44.91 12.10
CA VAL A 276 1.56 44.86 13.23
C VAL A 276 2.39 46.14 13.21
N THR A 277 2.10 47.03 14.16
CA THR A 277 2.97 48.15 14.52
C THR A 277 4.13 47.65 15.37
N SER A 278 5.34 48.10 15.08
CA SER A 278 6.59 47.65 15.70
C SER A 278 6.91 48.35 17.03
N SER A 279 7.34 47.59 18.04
CA SER A 279 8.31 48.08 19.04
C SER A 279 9.09 46.94 19.71
N SER A 280 10.36 47.20 20.01
CA SER A 280 11.41 46.27 20.48
C SER A 280 11.51 46.10 22.00
N ALA A 281 11.99 44.94 22.47
CA ALA A 281 12.95 44.82 23.59
C ALA A 281 13.55 43.39 23.67
N GLU A 282 14.80 43.27 24.14
CA GLU A 282 15.58 42.03 24.25
C GLU A 282 15.42 41.33 25.62
N THR A 283 15.74 40.03 25.71
CA THR A 283 16.64 39.50 26.77
C THR A 283 17.09 38.05 26.49
N SER A 284 18.31 37.73 26.94
CA SER A 284 19.02 36.46 26.67
C SER A 284 19.04 35.48 27.84
N VAL A 285 19.03 34.16 27.59
CA VAL A 285 19.53 33.13 28.54
C VAL A 285 20.34 32.05 27.80
N LYS A 286 21.34 31.47 28.49
CA LYS A 286 22.43 30.63 27.94
C LYS A 286 22.10 29.13 27.86
N SER A 287 22.76 28.43 26.93
CA SER A 287 22.95 26.96 26.94
C SER A 287 24.03 26.53 27.97
N PRO A 288 24.07 25.24 28.35
CA PRO A 288 25.17 24.39 27.84
C PRO A 288 24.84 22.89 27.68
N GLY A 289 25.58 22.18 26.80
CA GLY A 289 25.70 20.70 26.83
C GLY A 289 25.80 19.97 25.49
N LYS A 290 27.00 19.47 25.14
CA LYS A 290 27.25 18.34 24.20
C LYS A 290 28.21 17.37 24.90
N PRO A 291 28.00 16.04 24.86
CA PRO A 291 28.43 15.17 23.75
C PRO A 291 27.30 14.18 23.32
N LYS A 292 27.40 13.25 22.33
CA LYS A 292 28.43 12.88 21.32
C LYS A 292 27.74 12.25 20.08
N SER A 293 28.51 11.77 19.10
CA SER A 293 28.09 10.86 18.01
C SER A 293 28.03 9.39 18.50
N SER A 294 27.29 8.44 17.92
CA SER A 294 26.72 8.37 16.56
C SER A 294 25.47 7.46 16.45
N GLU A 295 24.35 7.99 15.97
CA GLU A 295 23.32 7.23 15.25
C GLU A 295 22.99 8.00 13.97
N SER A 296 22.96 7.32 12.81
CA SER A 296 22.64 7.95 11.53
C SER A 296 21.26 7.49 11.02
N ASN A 297 20.43 8.45 10.63
CA ASN A 297 19.21 8.30 9.83
C ASN A 297 17.99 7.57 10.45
N ASN A 298 17.47 8.07 11.58
CA ASN A 298 16.11 7.74 12.05
C ASN A 298 15.21 8.97 12.32
N GLN A 299 15.70 10.19 12.08
CA GLN A 299 15.12 11.43 12.64
C GLN A 299 13.96 12.07 11.85
N PHE A 300 13.51 11.43 10.76
CA PHE A 300 12.51 11.97 9.83
C PHE A 300 11.36 10.98 9.54
N LEU A 301 11.32 9.84 10.22
CA LEU A 301 10.23 8.88 10.08
C LEU A 301 9.01 9.36 10.88
N PRO A 302 7.79 9.26 10.31
CA PRO A 302 6.58 9.55 11.06
C PRO A 302 6.42 8.58 12.25
N PRO A 303 6.12 9.04 13.48
CA PRO A 303 6.13 8.22 14.72
C PRO A 303 5.31 6.93 14.71
N TRP A 304 4.19 6.91 14.00
CA TRP A 304 3.32 5.74 13.78
C TRP A 304 3.93 4.68 12.86
N VAL A 305 5.03 4.98 12.15
CA VAL A 305 5.81 4.02 11.36
C VAL A 305 6.82 3.32 12.28
N ASP A 306 6.30 2.38 13.07
CA ASP A 306 7.14 1.53 13.91
C ASP A 306 8.06 0.61 13.06
N ALA A 307 8.83 -0.25 13.73
CA ALA A 307 9.74 -1.13 13.03
C ALA A 307 9.10 -2.47 12.57
N GLU A 308 7.91 -2.84 13.06
CA GLU A 308 7.08 -3.90 12.48
C GLU A 308 6.60 -3.47 11.09
N ILE A 309 6.00 -2.29 11.00
CA ILE A 309 5.39 -1.73 9.79
C ILE A 309 6.45 -1.47 8.72
N ARG A 310 7.61 -0.91 9.09
CA ARG A 310 8.78 -0.76 8.18
C ARG A 310 9.24 -2.05 7.51
N LYS A 311 8.85 -3.19 8.08
CA LYS A 311 9.29 -4.51 7.66
C LYS A 311 8.11 -5.44 7.37
N THR A 312 6.90 -4.93 7.46
CA THR A 312 5.68 -5.56 6.97
C THR A 312 5.64 -5.39 5.47
N ASN A 313 5.02 -6.33 4.77
CA ASN A 313 5.01 -6.36 3.32
C ASN A 313 3.62 -6.55 2.78
N ILE A 314 3.47 -6.06 1.57
CA ILE A 314 2.25 -6.13 0.80
C ILE A 314 2.58 -6.82 -0.53
N GLN A 315 1.66 -7.62 -1.04
CA GLN A 315 1.71 -8.03 -2.43
C GLN A 315 1.05 -6.93 -3.24
N ILE A 316 1.70 -6.45 -4.31
CA ILE A 316 0.99 -5.75 -5.37
C ILE A 316 0.84 -6.66 -6.59
N TYR A 317 -0.33 -6.55 -7.20
CA TYR A 317 -0.71 -7.20 -8.43
C TYR A 317 -0.79 -6.16 -9.55
N ALA A 318 -0.22 -6.49 -10.71
CA ALA A 318 -0.44 -5.73 -11.93
C ALA A 318 -0.77 -6.69 -13.07
N ARG A 319 -1.60 -6.20 -14.00
CA ARG A 319 -1.89 -6.90 -15.25
C ARG A 319 -1.30 -6.11 -16.40
N GLU A 320 -0.45 -6.73 -17.20
CA GLU A 320 -0.02 -6.20 -18.47
C GLU A 320 -0.97 -6.67 -19.58
N ILE A 321 -1.36 -5.75 -20.46
CA ILE A 321 -2.15 -6.01 -21.66
C ILE A 321 -1.37 -5.46 -22.86
N ALA A 322 -1.19 -6.29 -23.87
CA ALA A 322 -0.56 -5.95 -25.14
C ALA A 322 -1.38 -6.52 -26.29
N PHE A 323 -1.21 -5.98 -27.50
CA PHE A 323 -1.50 -6.77 -28.70
C PHE A 323 -0.42 -7.82 -28.91
N ASP A 324 -0.76 -8.92 -29.58
CA ASP A 324 0.12 -10.06 -29.83
C ASP A 324 0.95 -9.95 -31.12
N ASP A 325 0.86 -8.80 -31.81
CA ASP A 325 1.56 -8.47 -33.06
C ASP A 325 2.93 -7.81 -32.85
N ASP A 326 3.09 -7.01 -31.80
CA ASP A 326 4.35 -6.34 -31.45
C ASP A 326 4.51 -6.12 -29.94
N GLU A 327 5.42 -6.90 -29.35
CA GLU A 327 5.83 -6.79 -27.95
C GLU A 327 6.89 -5.70 -27.69
N ASN A 328 7.39 -5.02 -28.72
CA ASN A 328 8.41 -3.96 -28.56
C ASN A 328 7.80 -2.59 -28.23
N ARG A 329 6.48 -2.44 -28.29
CA ARG A 329 5.77 -1.20 -27.90
C ARG A 329 6.19 -0.75 -26.48
N PRO A 330 6.41 0.57 -26.25
CA PRO A 330 6.78 1.10 -24.95
C PRO A 330 5.71 0.82 -23.88
N TYR A 331 6.11 0.83 -22.61
CA TYR A 331 5.16 0.63 -21.51
C TYR A 331 4.43 1.92 -21.15
N LEU A 332 3.13 1.79 -20.86
CA LEU A 332 2.30 2.79 -20.21
C LEU A 332 1.72 2.18 -18.94
N ILE A 333 1.95 2.79 -17.76
CA ILE A 333 1.21 2.42 -16.54
C ILE A 333 -0.03 3.30 -16.40
N PHE A 334 -1.18 2.67 -16.14
CA PHE A 334 -2.43 3.36 -15.89
C PHE A 334 -2.80 3.31 -14.40
N PHE A 335 -2.99 4.49 -13.82
CA PHE A 335 -3.50 4.68 -12.47
C PHE A 335 -5.01 4.97 -12.50
N GLN A 336 -5.78 4.04 -11.96
CA GLN A 336 -7.24 4.16 -11.82
C GLN A 336 -7.62 5.33 -10.88
N GLY A 337 -8.80 5.91 -11.12
CA GLY A 337 -9.45 6.80 -10.16
C GLY A 337 -9.82 6.10 -8.84
N GLY A 338 -10.39 6.84 -7.90
CA GLY A 338 -10.54 6.37 -6.51
C GLY A 338 -10.38 7.55 -5.56
N PRO A 339 -9.81 7.39 -4.36
CA PRO A 339 -8.84 6.36 -3.95
C PRO A 339 -9.41 4.95 -3.71
N GLY A 340 -8.56 4.00 -3.33
CA GLY A 340 -9.04 2.69 -2.85
C GLY A 340 -9.60 1.75 -3.93
N CYS A 341 -9.46 2.06 -5.21
CA CYS A 341 -9.95 1.22 -6.31
C CYS A 341 -8.85 0.39 -7.00
N LYS A 342 -9.22 -0.83 -7.39
CA LYS A 342 -8.42 -1.75 -8.21
C LYS A 342 -8.40 -1.33 -9.68
N GLY A 343 -7.42 -1.80 -10.46
CA GLY A 343 -7.34 -1.52 -11.89
C GLY A 343 -8.56 -2.05 -12.67
N SER A 344 -9.07 -1.27 -13.63
CA SER A 344 -10.23 -1.68 -14.44
C SER A 344 -9.98 -2.97 -15.22
N ARG A 345 -11.02 -3.80 -15.33
CA ARG A 345 -10.99 -5.09 -16.04
C ARG A 345 -12.21 -5.21 -16.96
N PRO A 346 -12.26 -4.46 -18.08
CA PRO A 346 -13.35 -4.60 -19.04
C PRO A 346 -13.35 -6.00 -19.67
N ALA A 347 -14.52 -6.46 -20.12
CA ALA A 347 -14.65 -7.71 -20.85
C ALA A 347 -14.03 -7.62 -22.26
N ASP A 348 -13.97 -6.42 -22.83
CA ASP A 348 -13.25 -6.10 -24.07
C ASP A 348 -12.34 -4.89 -23.87
N TRP A 349 -11.06 -5.05 -24.23
CA TRP A 349 -10.04 -4.02 -24.17
C TRP A 349 -10.09 -3.05 -25.35
N SER A 350 -11.05 -3.20 -26.26
CA SER A 350 -11.30 -2.28 -27.40
C SER A 350 -11.90 -0.93 -26.99
N SER A 351 -12.29 -0.74 -25.72
CA SER A 351 -12.96 0.49 -25.29
C SER A 351 -12.14 1.73 -25.68
N PRO A 352 -12.79 2.81 -26.17
CA PRO A 352 -12.18 3.97 -26.83
C PRO A 352 -10.74 4.33 -26.45
N TRP A 353 -10.52 4.74 -25.20
CA TRP A 353 -9.19 5.16 -24.73
C TRP A 353 -8.21 3.99 -24.59
N PHE A 354 -8.68 2.80 -24.22
CA PHE A 354 -7.85 1.64 -23.99
C PHE A 354 -7.36 1.05 -25.32
N GLY A 355 -8.25 0.94 -26.31
CA GLY A 355 -7.92 0.46 -27.64
C GLY A 355 -6.87 1.33 -28.33
N ALA A 356 -7.10 2.66 -28.36
CA ALA A 356 -6.16 3.62 -28.93
C ALA A 356 -4.82 3.67 -28.18
N ALA A 357 -4.80 3.47 -26.86
CA ALA A 357 -3.56 3.35 -26.11
C ALA A 357 -2.80 2.05 -26.42
N LEU A 358 -3.48 0.90 -26.58
CA LEU A 358 -2.85 -0.37 -26.95
C LEU A 358 -2.17 -0.35 -28.33
N GLU A 359 -2.65 0.47 -29.26
CA GLU A 359 -1.99 0.64 -30.57
C GLU A 359 -0.55 1.16 -30.44
N LYS A 360 -0.28 1.96 -29.40
CA LYS A 360 1.02 2.59 -29.12
C LYS A 360 1.80 1.98 -27.96
N TYR A 361 1.14 1.30 -27.01
CA TYR A 361 1.74 0.89 -25.73
C TYR A 361 1.38 -0.52 -25.28
N ARG A 362 2.26 -1.11 -24.46
CA ARG A 362 1.93 -2.20 -23.53
C ARG A 362 1.41 -1.59 -22.23
N ILE A 363 0.16 -1.87 -21.87
CA ILE A 363 -0.53 -1.20 -20.76
C ILE A 363 -0.39 -2.02 -19.47
N ILE A 364 0.19 -1.42 -18.44
CA ILE A 364 0.26 -1.94 -17.07
C ILE A 364 -0.93 -1.39 -16.27
N MET A 365 -1.86 -2.26 -15.91
CA MET A 365 -2.98 -2.01 -15.01
C MET A 365 -2.59 -2.45 -13.59
N LEU A 366 -2.20 -1.49 -12.76
CA LEU A 366 -1.88 -1.74 -11.34
C LEU A 366 -3.17 -1.83 -10.51
N ASP A 367 -3.33 -2.89 -9.73
CA ASP A 367 -4.20 -2.83 -8.55
C ASP A 367 -3.44 -2.05 -7.48
N GLN A 368 -3.96 -0.91 -7.07
CA GLN A 368 -3.34 -0.09 -6.01
C GLN A 368 -3.28 -0.90 -4.72
N ARG A 369 -2.25 -0.68 -3.89
CA ARG A 369 -2.12 -1.31 -2.56
C ARG A 369 -3.44 -1.25 -1.76
N GLY A 370 -3.79 -2.37 -1.13
CA GLY A 370 -5.06 -2.53 -0.41
C GLY A 370 -6.26 -2.87 -1.31
N THR A 371 -6.10 -2.92 -2.64
CA THR A 371 -7.23 -3.07 -3.57
C THR A 371 -7.12 -4.34 -4.41
N GLY A 372 -8.26 -4.95 -4.76
CA GLY A 372 -8.31 -6.06 -5.73
C GLY A 372 -7.46 -7.27 -5.32
N ARG A 373 -6.36 -7.53 -6.04
CA ARG A 373 -5.39 -8.59 -5.75
C ARG A 373 -4.12 -8.11 -5.04
N SER A 374 -4.00 -6.81 -4.77
CA SER A 374 -2.88 -6.19 -4.06
C SER A 374 -3.09 -6.16 -2.55
N THR A 375 -3.03 -7.34 -1.91
CA THR A 375 -3.36 -7.58 -0.48
C THR A 375 -4.61 -6.80 -0.07
N PRO A 376 -5.81 -7.26 -0.47
CA PRO A 376 -7.04 -6.49 -0.33
C PRO A 376 -7.34 -6.11 1.12
N LEU A 377 -7.84 -4.89 1.29
CA LEU A 377 -8.38 -4.34 2.51
C LEU A 377 -9.88 -4.10 2.32
N ASP A 378 -10.67 -4.72 3.16
CA ASP A 378 -12.13 -4.76 3.15
C ASP A 378 -12.68 -4.88 4.59
N ASN A 379 -14.00 -5.01 4.72
CA ASN A 379 -14.70 -5.09 6.01
C ASN A 379 -14.38 -6.35 6.83
N VAL A 380 -13.61 -7.31 6.29
CA VAL A 380 -13.15 -8.51 7.00
C VAL A 380 -11.68 -8.37 7.40
N THR A 381 -10.86 -7.89 6.47
CA THR A 381 -9.40 -7.80 6.61
C THR A 381 -8.94 -6.56 7.39
N ILE A 382 -9.64 -5.41 7.28
CA ILE A 382 -9.30 -4.20 8.04
C ILE A 382 -9.46 -4.44 9.56
N PRO A 383 -10.58 -4.99 10.09
CA PRO A 383 -10.68 -5.31 11.51
C PRO A 383 -9.64 -6.33 11.99
N ALA A 384 -9.23 -7.27 11.12
CA ALA A 384 -8.21 -8.27 11.44
C ALA A 384 -6.79 -7.69 11.64
N LEU A 385 -6.53 -6.44 11.24
CA LEU A 385 -5.29 -5.73 11.55
C LEU A 385 -5.19 -5.30 13.01
N GLY A 386 -6.32 -5.20 13.73
CA GLY A 386 -6.39 -4.71 15.10
C GLY A 386 -5.87 -3.27 15.21
N SER A 387 -5.09 -3.00 16.27
CA SER A 387 -4.48 -1.68 16.52
C SER A 387 -3.55 -1.16 15.41
N ARG A 388 -3.14 -2.01 14.45
CA ARG A 388 -2.30 -1.61 13.30
C ARG A 388 -3.11 -1.02 12.15
N ALA A 389 -4.45 -1.10 12.17
CA ALA A 389 -5.32 -0.70 11.07
C ALA A 389 -5.11 0.76 10.62
N GLY A 390 -5.04 1.71 11.57
CA GLY A 390 -4.81 3.12 11.27
C GLY A 390 -3.47 3.35 10.57
N ALA A 391 -2.39 2.82 11.13
CA ALA A 391 -1.05 2.94 10.56
C ALA A 391 -0.92 2.25 9.19
N TRP A 392 -1.65 1.17 8.94
CA TRP A 392 -1.76 0.54 7.62
C TRP A 392 -2.50 1.41 6.60
N LEU A 393 -3.69 1.93 6.93
CA LEU A 393 -4.50 2.73 6.01
C LEU A 393 -3.78 4.01 5.59
N ARG A 394 -2.99 4.61 6.47
CA ARG A 394 -2.15 5.77 6.16
C ARG A 394 -1.11 5.49 5.07
N LEU A 395 -0.75 4.22 4.86
CA LEU A 395 0.17 3.79 3.81
C LEU A 395 -0.52 3.46 2.49
N MET A 396 -1.84 3.68 2.35
CA MET A 396 -2.58 3.46 1.10
C MET A 396 -2.66 4.70 0.19
N ARG A 397 -1.88 5.74 0.50
CA ARG A 397 -1.84 7.03 -0.20
C ARG A 397 -0.96 7.03 -1.46
N ALA A 398 -1.13 8.08 -2.26
CA ALA A 398 -0.46 8.32 -3.52
C ALA A 398 1.07 8.20 -3.47
N ASP A 399 1.71 8.66 -2.39
CA ASP A 399 3.17 8.57 -2.21
C ASP A 399 3.65 7.11 -2.13
N GLN A 400 2.94 6.24 -1.41
CA GLN A 400 3.31 4.84 -1.29
C GLN A 400 2.92 4.02 -2.53
N ILE A 401 1.83 4.38 -3.22
CA ILE A 401 1.47 3.80 -4.53
C ILE A 401 2.55 4.10 -5.58
N VAL A 402 3.19 5.27 -5.53
CA VAL A 402 4.37 5.57 -6.36
C VAL A 402 5.54 4.65 -6.04
N GLY A 403 5.74 4.29 -4.78
CA GLY A 403 6.75 3.29 -4.38
C GLY A 403 6.48 1.90 -4.97
N ASP A 404 5.22 1.46 -5.01
CA ASP A 404 4.83 0.20 -5.66
C ASP A 404 5.09 0.23 -7.17
N ALA A 405 4.74 1.36 -7.81
CA ALA A 405 4.95 1.57 -9.23
C ALA A 405 6.46 1.54 -9.57
N GLU A 406 7.30 2.20 -8.78
CA GLU A 406 8.76 2.15 -8.92
C GLU A 406 9.33 0.75 -8.72
N ALA A 407 8.88 0.02 -7.69
CA ALA A 407 9.31 -1.35 -7.43
C ALA A 407 8.94 -2.28 -8.60
N LEU A 408 7.71 -2.17 -9.12
CA LEU A 408 7.26 -2.92 -10.29
C LEU A 408 8.05 -2.57 -11.55
N ARG A 409 8.26 -1.27 -11.83
CA ARG A 409 9.04 -0.79 -12.99
C ARG A 409 10.46 -1.36 -12.99
N ARG A 410 11.12 -1.33 -11.83
CA ARG A 410 12.48 -1.87 -11.64
C ARG A 410 12.50 -3.39 -11.80
N ALA A 411 11.52 -4.10 -11.23
CA ALA A 411 11.40 -5.56 -11.35
C ALA A 411 11.17 -6.03 -12.81
N LEU A 412 10.44 -5.25 -13.61
CA LEU A 412 10.21 -5.51 -15.04
C LEU A 412 11.38 -5.03 -15.94
N GLY A 413 12.46 -4.48 -15.38
CA GLY A 413 13.61 -3.97 -16.14
C GLY A 413 13.33 -2.71 -16.97
N ILE A 414 12.21 -2.03 -16.71
CA ILE A 414 11.73 -0.88 -17.48
C ILE A 414 12.56 0.36 -17.12
N LYS A 415 13.27 0.97 -18.09
CA LYS A 415 14.10 2.17 -17.82
C LYS A 415 13.26 3.41 -17.53
N LYS A 416 12.27 3.66 -18.37
CA LYS A 416 11.21 4.67 -18.23
C LYS A 416 9.92 4.11 -18.77
N TRP A 417 8.80 4.68 -18.34
CA TRP A 417 7.48 4.42 -18.92
C TRP A 417 6.68 5.71 -19.09
N THR A 418 5.66 5.65 -19.92
CA THR A 418 4.59 6.66 -19.92
C THR A 418 3.68 6.39 -18.72
N VAL A 419 3.20 7.45 -18.06
CA VAL A 419 2.20 7.35 -16.97
C VAL A 419 0.89 7.96 -17.42
N MET A 420 -0.23 7.28 -17.17
CA MET A 420 -1.58 7.79 -17.46
C MET A 420 -2.47 7.64 -16.22
N GLY A 421 -3.33 8.62 -15.94
CA GLY A 421 -4.14 8.60 -14.73
C GLY A 421 -5.46 9.35 -14.88
N GLN A 422 -6.53 8.71 -14.40
CA GLN A 422 -7.86 9.28 -14.30
C GLN A 422 -8.15 9.66 -12.84
N SER A 423 -8.73 10.83 -12.57
CA SER A 423 -9.13 11.24 -11.22
C SER A 423 -7.96 11.17 -10.22
N PHE A 424 -8.09 10.47 -9.09
CA PHE A 424 -7.00 10.17 -8.16
C PHE A 424 -5.75 9.56 -8.82
N GLY A 425 -5.86 8.91 -9.98
CA GLY A 425 -4.72 8.51 -10.80
C GLY A 425 -3.80 9.67 -11.19
N GLY A 426 -4.35 10.85 -11.44
CA GLY A 426 -3.56 12.08 -11.66
C GLY A 426 -2.94 12.64 -10.39
N PHE A 427 -3.53 12.39 -9.22
CA PHE A 427 -2.94 12.73 -7.92
C PHE A 427 -1.71 11.84 -7.68
N ILE A 428 -1.79 10.55 -8.02
CA ILE A 428 -0.65 9.62 -8.01
C ILE A 428 0.45 10.10 -8.98
N ILE A 429 0.11 10.49 -10.20
CA ILE A 429 1.09 11.05 -11.17
C ILE A 429 1.76 12.32 -10.64
N THR A 430 1.01 13.23 -10.01
CA THR A 430 1.58 14.46 -9.43
C THR A 430 2.54 14.14 -8.28
N ALA A 431 2.23 13.13 -7.46
CA ALA A 431 3.15 12.60 -6.44
C ALA A 431 4.38 11.87 -7.04
N TYR A 432 4.24 11.27 -8.23
CA TYR A 432 5.31 10.59 -8.97
C TYR A 432 6.29 11.61 -9.58
N LEU A 433 5.79 12.63 -10.27
CA LEU A 433 6.57 13.76 -10.79
C LEU A 433 7.31 14.52 -9.68
N SER A 434 6.72 14.62 -8.49
CA SER A 434 7.35 15.19 -7.29
C SER A 434 8.53 14.35 -6.73
N ARG A 435 8.72 13.10 -7.17
CA ARG A 435 9.66 12.16 -6.55
C ARG A 435 10.69 11.58 -7.52
N PHE A 436 10.23 11.06 -8.65
CA PHE A 436 11.01 10.32 -9.63
C PHE A 436 10.70 10.77 -11.08
N PRO A 437 10.77 12.07 -11.42
CA PRO A 437 10.53 12.54 -12.78
C PRO A 437 11.48 11.89 -13.81
N GLU A 438 12.68 11.45 -13.38
CA GLU A 438 13.62 10.71 -14.20
C GLU A 438 13.12 9.34 -14.67
N ALA A 439 12.17 8.72 -13.94
CA ALA A 439 11.56 7.43 -14.28
C ALA A 439 10.42 7.54 -15.31
N ILE A 440 9.96 8.76 -15.59
CA ILE A 440 8.81 9.03 -16.45
C ILE A 440 9.31 9.54 -17.81
N GLU A 441 8.66 9.08 -18.88
CA GLU A 441 8.90 9.55 -20.25
C GLU A 441 7.91 10.65 -20.66
N LYS A 442 6.62 10.43 -20.37
CA LYS A 442 5.51 11.36 -20.61
C LYS A 442 4.39 11.08 -19.61
N ALA A 443 3.60 12.09 -19.28
CA ALA A 443 2.48 11.99 -18.35
C ALA A 443 1.16 12.45 -18.98
N TYR A 444 0.11 11.64 -18.82
CA TYR A 444 -1.26 11.91 -19.28
C TYR A 444 -2.22 11.94 -18.08
N ILE A 445 -2.95 13.03 -17.87
CA ILE A 445 -3.86 13.19 -16.73
C ILE A 445 -5.28 13.54 -17.22
N THR A 446 -6.31 12.91 -16.68
CA THR A 446 -7.71 13.20 -17.02
C THR A 446 -8.54 13.40 -15.75
N GLY A 447 -9.11 14.61 -15.58
CA GLY A 447 -9.92 14.96 -14.41
C GLY A 447 -9.19 14.84 -13.06
N GLY A 448 -7.86 14.92 -13.05
CA GLY A 448 -7.03 14.41 -11.94
C GLY A 448 -5.92 15.32 -11.44
N LEU A 449 -6.03 16.64 -11.60
CA LEU A 449 -5.01 17.59 -11.13
C LEU A 449 -5.29 18.03 -9.68
N PRO A 450 -4.51 17.60 -8.68
CA PRO A 450 -4.77 17.94 -7.29
C PRO A 450 -4.58 19.42 -7.01
N GLY A 451 -5.30 19.96 -6.02
CA GLY A 451 -5.03 21.29 -5.50
C GLY A 451 -3.81 21.30 -4.57
N LEU A 452 -2.80 22.13 -4.88
CA LEU A 452 -1.65 22.37 -4.00
C LEU A 452 -2.02 23.33 -2.84
N THR A 453 -2.98 22.93 -2.00
CA THR A 453 -3.59 23.77 -0.94
C THR A 453 -4.13 22.92 0.21
N LYS A 454 -4.49 23.56 1.34
CA LYS A 454 -5.25 22.94 2.44
C LYS A 454 -6.60 22.39 1.96
N VAL A 455 -7.03 21.28 2.56
CA VAL A 455 -8.30 20.57 2.30
C VAL A 455 -9.55 21.45 2.40
N ASN A 456 -9.60 22.40 3.35
CA ASN A 456 -10.76 23.28 3.52
C ASN A 456 -11.10 24.06 2.24
N ARG A 457 -10.07 24.63 1.57
CA ARG A 457 -10.22 25.39 0.33
C ARG A 457 -10.64 24.54 -0.87
N ILE A 458 -10.43 23.23 -0.79
CA ILE A 458 -10.90 22.27 -1.80
C ILE A 458 -12.42 22.11 -1.62
N TYR A 459 -12.87 21.79 -0.41
CA TYR A 459 -14.30 21.59 -0.15
C TYR A 459 -15.16 22.85 -0.30
N GLU A 460 -14.65 24.03 0.09
CA GLU A 460 -15.32 25.32 -0.21
C GLU A 460 -15.63 25.47 -1.71
N GLN A 461 -14.73 25.02 -2.59
CA GLN A 461 -14.91 25.07 -4.03
C GLN A 461 -15.77 23.92 -4.58
N THR A 462 -15.66 22.70 -4.04
CA THR A 462 -16.49 21.56 -4.50
C THR A 462 -17.95 21.76 -4.09
N PHE A 463 -18.25 22.22 -2.87
CA PHE A 463 -19.61 22.59 -2.47
C PHE A 463 -20.19 23.70 -3.37
N ALA A 464 -19.40 24.73 -3.67
CA ALA A 464 -19.83 25.79 -4.60
C ALA A 464 -20.07 25.26 -6.03
N ALA A 465 -19.29 24.27 -6.50
CA ALA A 465 -19.50 23.63 -7.79
C ALA A 465 -20.74 22.71 -7.80
N THR A 466 -20.93 21.91 -6.75
CA THR A 466 -22.14 21.09 -6.57
C THR A 466 -23.39 21.95 -6.49
N ALA A 467 -23.36 23.11 -5.81
CA ALA A 467 -24.51 24.02 -5.75
C ALA A 467 -24.96 24.48 -7.16
N ARG A 468 -24.02 24.89 -8.01
CA ARG A 468 -24.32 25.27 -9.40
C ARG A 468 -24.92 24.11 -10.20
N ARG A 469 -24.35 22.90 -10.07
CA ARG A 469 -24.88 21.70 -10.72
C ARG A 469 -26.25 21.27 -10.20
N CYS A 470 -26.53 21.46 -8.91
CA CYS A 470 -27.88 21.29 -8.35
C CYS A 470 -28.86 22.33 -8.93
N GLN A 471 -28.45 23.58 -9.10
CA GLN A 471 -29.29 24.62 -9.73
C GLN A 471 -29.60 24.28 -11.20
N GLU A 472 -28.61 23.78 -11.95
CA GLU A 472 -28.80 23.27 -13.32
C GLU A 472 -29.77 22.07 -13.36
N PHE A 473 -29.67 21.14 -12.40
CA PHE A 473 -30.60 20.03 -12.25
C PHE A 473 -32.03 20.50 -11.90
N TYR A 474 -32.16 21.45 -10.99
CA TYR A 474 -33.44 21.97 -10.50
C TYR A 474 -34.13 22.92 -11.49
N ALA A 475 -33.41 23.46 -12.46
CA ALA A 475 -33.99 24.13 -13.62
C ALA A 475 -34.79 23.17 -14.53
N LEU A 476 -34.61 21.85 -14.40
CA LEU A 476 -35.46 20.86 -15.07
C LEU A 476 -36.83 20.77 -14.38
N PRO A 477 -37.95 20.75 -15.12
CA PRO A 477 -39.29 20.84 -14.54
C PRO A 477 -39.56 19.81 -13.42
N GLY A 478 -39.91 20.32 -12.22
CA GLY A 478 -40.32 19.52 -11.07
C GLY A 478 -39.20 18.81 -10.30
N MET A 479 -37.93 18.95 -10.69
CA MET A 479 -36.84 18.17 -10.08
C MET A 479 -36.49 18.59 -8.65
N GLU A 480 -36.53 19.89 -8.33
CA GLU A 480 -36.35 20.34 -6.93
C GLU A 480 -37.45 19.80 -6.02
N GLU A 481 -38.70 19.93 -6.46
CA GLU A 481 -39.89 19.43 -5.74
C GLU A 481 -39.79 17.91 -5.51
N ALA A 482 -39.42 17.15 -6.55
CA ALA A 482 -39.27 15.70 -6.43
C ALA A 482 -38.19 15.30 -5.40
N VAL A 483 -37.05 15.99 -5.36
CA VAL A 483 -36.01 15.76 -4.34
C VAL A 483 -36.51 16.13 -2.95
N ARG A 484 -37.05 17.34 -2.77
CA ARG A 484 -37.55 17.83 -1.47
C ARG A 484 -38.64 16.92 -0.90
N GLN A 485 -39.65 16.57 -1.70
CA GLN A 485 -40.73 15.67 -1.29
C GLN A 485 -40.24 14.26 -0.96
N THR A 486 -39.23 13.74 -1.66
CA THR A 486 -38.63 12.43 -1.36
C THR A 486 -37.85 12.46 -0.06
N CYS A 487 -37.12 13.54 0.22
CA CYS A 487 -36.44 13.76 1.50
C CYS A 487 -37.42 13.98 2.66
N ALA A 488 -38.51 14.73 2.47
CA ALA A 488 -39.55 14.94 3.47
C ALA A 488 -40.28 13.63 3.82
N HIS A 489 -40.62 12.82 2.81
CA HIS A 489 -41.29 11.52 3.00
C HIS A 489 -40.53 10.62 3.99
N VAL A 490 -39.21 10.49 3.84
CA VAL A 490 -38.38 9.61 4.71
C VAL A 490 -38.04 10.20 6.09
N LEU A 491 -38.45 11.43 6.38
CA LEU A 491 -38.43 11.97 7.75
C LEU A 491 -39.68 11.54 8.54
N GLU A 492 -40.81 11.36 7.84
CA GLU A 492 -42.10 10.98 8.44
C GLU A 492 -42.36 9.46 8.35
N HIS A 493 -41.79 8.78 7.36
CA HIS A 493 -42.07 7.38 7.02
C HIS A 493 -40.79 6.55 6.92
N ASP A 494 -40.77 5.43 7.60
CA ASP A 494 -39.65 4.48 7.55
C ASP A 494 -39.64 3.70 6.22
N GLU A 495 -38.69 4.06 5.35
CA GLU A 495 -38.38 3.36 4.09
C GLU A 495 -37.01 2.69 4.18
N TYR A 496 -36.83 1.55 3.49
CA TYR A 496 -35.62 0.72 3.61
C TYR A 496 -35.05 0.37 2.23
N LEU A 497 -33.73 0.48 2.10
CA LEU A 497 -32.98 0.02 0.94
C LEU A 497 -32.96 -1.52 0.89
N PRO A 498 -32.69 -2.17 -0.27
CA PRO A 498 -32.74 -3.63 -0.40
C PRO A 498 -31.78 -4.43 0.50
N ASN A 499 -30.76 -3.78 1.07
CA ASN A 499 -29.83 -4.36 2.05
C ASN A 499 -30.35 -4.28 3.52
N GLY A 500 -31.54 -3.70 3.74
CA GLY A 500 -32.10 -3.45 5.08
C GLY A 500 -31.65 -2.15 5.74
N GLU A 501 -30.85 -1.32 5.06
CA GLU A 501 -30.48 0.02 5.53
C GLU A 501 -31.70 0.94 5.55
N LYS A 502 -31.94 1.65 6.66
CA LYS A 502 -32.98 2.68 6.73
C LYS A 502 -32.59 3.89 5.89
N LEU A 503 -33.43 4.24 4.92
CA LEU A 503 -33.18 5.38 4.04
C LEU A 503 -33.36 6.70 4.79
N THR A 504 -32.42 7.63 4.61
CA THR A 504 -32.44 8.97 5.23
C THR A 504 -32.35 10.06 4.15
N PRO A 505 -32.69 11.32 4.47
CA PRO A 505 -32.48 12.43 3.54
C PRO A 505 -31.01 12.57 3.11
N ASN A 506 -30.06 12.30 4.00
CA ASN A 506 -28.63 12.37 3.67
C ASN A 506 -28.22 11.32 2.63
N ARG A 507 -28.75 10.10 2.76
CA ARG A 507 -28.51 9.01 1.80
C ARG A 507 -29.21 9.27 0.46
N ILE A 508 -30.42 9.85 0.45
CA ILE A 508 -31.03 10.34 -0.79
C ILE A 508 -30.16 11.43 -1.43
N ARG A 509 -29.72 12.42 -0.66
CA ARG A 509 -28.92 13.55 -1.18
C ARG A 509 -27.59 13.09 -1.79
N GLN A 510 -27.00 12.01 -1.29
CA GLN A 510 -25.73 11.44 -1.77
C GLN A 510 -25.76 10.98 -3.24
N VAL A 511 -26.94 10.75 -3.84
CA VAL A 511 -27.04 10.46 -5.29
C VAL A 511 -26.58 11.63 -6.17
N GLY A 512 -26.41 12.82 -5.59
CA GLY A 512 -25.77 13.98 -6.23
C GLY A 512 -24.33 13.72 -6.73
N LEU A 513 -23.71 12.58 -6.41
CA LEU A 513 -22.51 12.09 -7.12
C LEU A 513 -22.70 12.02 -8.64
N GLU A 514 -23.93 11.80 -9.13
CA GLU A 514 -24.19 11.78 -10.58
C GLU A 514 -23.97 13.16 -11.23
N LEU A 515 -24.11 14.27 -10.48
CA LEU A 515 -23.94 15.65 -11.00
C LEU A 515 -22.56 15.90 -11.63
N GLY A 516 -21.54 15.16 -11.21
CA GLY A 516 -20.18 15.22 -11.75
C GLY A 516 -19.91 14.30 -12.95
N ARG A 517 -20.95 13.71 -13.54
CA ARG A 517 -20.86 12.80 -14.70
C ARG A 517 -21.54 13.40 -15.93
N SER A 518 -21.10 12.96 -17.10
CA SER A 518 -21.45 13.57 -18.38
C SER A 518 -22.92 13.42 -18.79
N TYR A 519 -23.62 12.44 -18.23
CA TYR A 519 -25.09 12.24 -18.37
C TYR A 519 -25.80 12.30 -17.00
N GLY A 520 -25.21 13.06 -16.07
CA GLY A 520 -25.60 13.09 -14.67
C GLY A 520 -27.00 13.65 -14.42
N LEU A 521 -27.36 14.71 -15.14
CA LEU A 521 -28.64 15.40 -14.96
C LEU A 521 -29.80 14.53 -15.45
N GLU A 522 -29.60 13.83 -16.55
CA GLU A 522 -30.54 12.87 -17.14
C GLU A 522 -30.73 11.66 -16.23
N ASN A 523 -29.62 11.09 -15.72
CA ASN A 523 -29.65 9.98 -14.76
C ASN A 523 -30.43 10.34 -13.49
N LEU A 524 -30.21 11.54 -12.95
CA LEU A 524 -30.95 12.04 -11.78
C LEU A 524 -32.41 12.32 -12.09
N ARG A 525 -32.70 12.87 -13.28
CA ARG A 525 -34.07 13.10 -13.72
C ARG A 525 -34.85 11.79 -13.77
N TYR A 526 -34.31 10.74 -14.39
CA TYR A 526 -34.99 9.44 -14.44
C TYR A 526 -35.15 8.80 -13.06
N LEU A 527 -34.22 9.04 -12.14
CA LEU A 527 -34.34 8.60 -10.74
C LEU A 527 -35.51 9.31 -10.01
N PHE A 528 -35.71 10.61 -10.24
CA PHE A 528 -36.70 11.43 -9.55
C PHE A 528 -38.02 11.69 -10.33
N GLU A 529 -38.19 11.11 -11.53
CA GLU A 529 -39.40 11.30 -12.35
C GLU A 529 -40.66 10.64 -11.77
N ALA A 530 -40.52 9.46 -11.16
CA ALA A 530 -41.63 8.73 -10.51
C ALA A 530 -41.20 7.92 -9.26
N PRO A 531 -40.65 8.57 -8.21
CA PRO A 531 -40.12 7.87 -7.03
C PRO A 531 -41.20 7.24 -6.14
N PHE A 532 -42.48 7.54 -6.34
CA PHE A 532 -43.58 7.14 -5.47
C PHE A 532 -44.61 6.22 -6.11
N VAL A 533 -45.19 5.34 -5.29
CA VAL A 533 -46.39 4.55 -5.58
C VAL A 533 -47.42 4.71 -4.45
N GLN A 534 -48.70 4.50 -4.73
CA GLN A 534 -49.75 4.43 -3.71
C GLN A 534 -50.27 3.00 -3.56
N THR A 535 -50.29 2.49 -2.33
CA THR A 535 -50.86 1.17 -1.99
C THR A 535 -51.63 1.26 -0.67
N GLY A 536 -52.84 0.71 -0.61
CA GLY A 536 -53.67 0.73 0.61
C GLY A 536 -53.98 2.13 1.18
N GLY A 537 -53.97 3.18 0.34
CA GLY A 537 -54.13 4.58 0.76
C GLY A 537 -52.87 5.23 1.34
N LYS A 538 -51.73 4.52 1.37
CA LYS A 538 -50.43 5.05 1.79
C LYS A 538 -49.55 5.34 0.58
N ARG A 539 -48.72 6.39 0.70
CA ARG A 539 -47.64 6.72 -0.23
C ARG A 539 -46.41 5.92 0.18
N HIS A 540 -45.70 5.33 -0.78
CA HIS A 540 -44.48 4.56 -0.58
C HIS A 540 -43.46 4.91 -1.66
N LEU A 541 -42.17 4.74 -1.37
CA LEU A 541 -41.14 4.76 -2.40
C LEU A 541 -41.20 3.48 -3.25
N THR A 542 -40.91 3.60 -4.55
CA THR A 542 -40.89 2.42 -5.44
C THR A 542 -39.68 1.55 -5.13
N GLN A 543 -39.83 0.22 -5.27
CA GLN A 543 -38.71 -0.71 -5.11
C GLN A 543 -37.59 -0.47 -6.14
N GLU A 544 -37.94 0.06 -7.32
CA GLU A 544 -36.97 0.55 -8.29
C GLU A 544 -36.17 1.73 -7.73
N PHE A 545 -36.82 2.78 -7.22
CA PHE A 545 -36.15 3.93 -6.61
C PHE A 545 -35.22 3.49 -5.49
N LEU A 546 -35.70 2.64 -4.57
CA LEU A 546 -34.91 2.13 -3.45
C LEU A 546 -33.68 1.33 -3.91
N GLY A 547 -33.83 0.45 -4.91
CA GLY A 547 -32.68 -0.26 -5.50
C GLY A 547 -31.71 0.66 -6.25
N GLN A 548 -32.23 1.65 -6.97
CA GLN A 548 -31.45 2.65 -7.71
C GLN A 548 -30.69 3.62 -6.81
N VAL A 549 -31.24 4.00 -5.64
CA VAL A 549 -30.51 4.76 -4.61
C VAL A 549 -29.46 3.87 -3.95
N GLY A 550 -29.85 2.69 -3.44
CA GLY A 550 -28.95 1.81 -2.70
C GLY A 550 -27.70 1.37 -3.48
N SER A 551 -27.85 1.12 -4.78
CA SER A 551 -26.72 0.79 -5.68
C SER A 551 -25.77 1.97 -5.97
N ARG A 552 -26.18 3.21 -5.69
CA ARG A 552 -25.34 4.41 -5.87
C ARG A 552 -24.65 4.85 -4.58
N VAL A 553 -25.22 4.54 -3.42
CA VAL A 553 -24.74 5.08 -2.12
C VAL A 553 -24.07 4.04 -1.23
N SER A 554 -24.18 2.75 -1.53
CA SER A 554 -23.54 1.69 -0.74
C SER A 554 -22.03 1.60 -0.99
N PHE A 555 -21.24 1.57 0.09
CA PHE A 555 -19.78 1.37 0.02
C PHE A 555 -19.33 -0.07 0.34
N ALA A 556 -20.26 -1.02 0.37
CA ALA A 556 -19.99 -2.40 0.78
C ALA A 556 -18.96 -3.15 -0.09
N LEU A 557 -18.72 -2.69 -1.33
CA LEU A 557 -17.72 -3.26 -2.24
C LEU A 557 -16.38 -2.50 -2.25
N ASP A 558 -16.37 -1.26 -1.77
CA ASP A 558 -15.23 -0.34 -1.88
C ASP A 558 -15.03 0.49 -0.58
N PRO A 559 -14.90 -0.13 0.61
CA PRO A 559 -14.81 0.59 1.89
C PRO A 559 -13.56 1.45 2.01
N LEU A 560 -12.48 1.09 1.31
CA LEU A 560 -11.30 1.94 1.18
C LEU A 560 -11.58 3.28 0.51
N TYR A 561 -12.59 3.37 -0.37
CA TYR A 561 -12.94 4.64 -0.99
C TYR A 561 -13.39 5.63 0.08
N ALA A 562 -14.37 5.25 0.90
CA ALA A 562 -14.87 6.08 1.99
C ALA A 562 -13.78 6.41 3.03
N LEU A 563 -12.97 5.42 3.43
CA LEU A 563 -11.89 5.63 4.42
C LEU A 563 -10.78 6.57 3.92
N LEU A 564 -10.39 6.47 2.65
CA LEU A 564 -9.25 7.20 2.12
C LEU A 564 -9.64 8.54 1.48
N HIS A 565 -10.93 8.77 1.15
CA HIS A 565 -11.40 9.90 0.35
C HIS A 565 -10.85 11.26 0.81
N GLU A 566 -11.03 11.64 2.09
CA GLU A 566 -10.51 12.91 2.59
C GLU A 566 -8.99 12.87 2.82
N THR A 567 -8.43 11.68 3.11
CA THR A 567 -7.00 11.51 3.40
C THR A 567 -6.11 11.85 2.20
N ILE A 568 -6.61 11.84 0.96
CA ILE A 568 -5.85 12.23 -0.24
C ILE A 568 -5.46 13.72 -0.24
N TYR A 569 -6.08 14.54 0.61
CA TYR A 569 -5.78 15.96 0.76
C TYR A 569 -4.88 16.27 1.97
N GLY A 570 -4.67 15.31 2.87
CA GLY A 570 -3.90 15.49 4.11
C GLY A 570 -2.43 15.83 3.82
N ASN A 571 -1.95 16.99 4.30
CA ASN A 571 -0.61 17.51 4.04
C ASN A 571 -0.19 17.48 2.55
N ALA A 572 -0.97 18.14 1.69
CA ALA A 572 -0.71 18.18 0.25
C ALA A 572 0.68 18.75 -0.11
N VAL A 573 1.08 19.87 0.51
CA VAL A 573 2.34 20.58 0.28
C VAL A 573 2.92 21.09 1.60
N PRO A 574 4.24 21.37 1.71
CA PRO A 574 4.87 21.77 2.98
C PRO A 574 4.34 23.08 3.59
N GLN A 575 3.71 23.93 2.77
CA GLN A 575 3.08 25.19 3.17
C GLN A 575 1.62 25.01 3.60
N SER A 576 1.03 23.82 3.43
CA SER A 576 -0.17 23.45 4.18
C SER A 576 0.27 23.30 5.63
N GLU A 577 -0.30 24.09 6.54
CA GLU A 577 -0.11 23.85 7.97
C GLU A 577 -0.43 22.40 8.32
N VAL A 578 0.28 21.88 9.32
CA VAL A 578 0.17 20.49 9.81
C VAL A 578 -1.09 20.35 10.66
N GLU A 579 -2.23 20.60 10.02
CA GLU A 579 -3.58 20.49 10.57
C GLU A 579 -4.21 19.15 10.17
N PRO A 580 -5.01 18.54 11.05
CA PRO A 580 -5.76 17.35 10.70
C PRO A 580 -6.86 17.70 9.69
N THR A 581 -7.22 16.74 8.83
CA THR A 581 -8.35 16.96 7.90
C THR A 581 -9.66 17.14 8.68
N ALA A 582 -9.82 16.36 9.76
CA ALA A 582 -10.79 16.45 10.85
C ALA A 582 -12.27 16.46 10.41
N TRP A 583 -12.57 15.86 9.27
CA TRP A 583 -13.86 15.94 8.56
C TRP A 583 -14.12 17.33 8.01
N ALA A 584 -13.21 17.79 7.15
CA ALA A 584 -13.29 19.10 6.51
C ALA A 584 -14.56 19.23 5.67
N ALA A 585 -14.96 18.17 4.97
CA ALA A 585 -16.24 18.12 4.28
C ALA A 585 -17.42 18.44 5.21
N ASP A 586 -17.60 17.72 6.32
CA ASP A 586 -18.69 17.97 7.28
C ASP A 586 -18.61 19.37 7.92
N ARG A 587 -17.42 19.83 8.32
CA ARG A 587 -17.27 21.17 8.92
C ARG A 587 -17.66 22.31 7.97
N ILE A 588 -17.45 22.12 6.68
CA ILE A 588 -17.75 23.12 5.64
C ILE A 588 -19.20 22.97 5.17
N ARG A 589 -19.72 21.74 5.12
CA ARG A 589 -21.12 21.42 4.82
C ARG A 589 -22.10 22.26 5.64
N GLU A 590 -21.89 22.35 6.95
CA GLU A 590 -22.77 23.11 7.85
C GLU A 590 -22.67 24.64 7.67
N LYS A 591 -21.67 25.13 6.93
CA LYS A 591 -21.50 26.55 6.58
C LYS A 591 -21.89 26.85 5.13
N ALA A 592 -21.97 25.83 4.28
CA ALA A 592 -22.28 25.96 2.87
C ALA A 592 -23.81 26.03 2.66
N PRO A 593 -24.34 27.12 2.07
CA PRO A 593 -25.79 27.29 1.90
C PRO A 593 -26.45 26.10 1.20
N GLY A 594 -27.49 25.56 1.82
CA GLY A 594 -28.27 24.43 1.33
C GLY A 594 -27.62 23.05 1.43
N PHE A 595 -26.45 22.92 2.07
CA PHE A 595 -25.80 21.63 2.31
C PHE A 595 -25.95 21.08 3.72
N ALA A 596 -26.30 21.92 4.71
CA ALA A 596 -26.47 21.54 6.11
C ALA A 596 -27.20 20.20 6.31
N GLN A 597 -26.69 19.37 7.21
CA GLN A 597 -27.10 17.98 7.36
C GLN A 597 -28.57 17.82 7.76
N ASN A 598 -29.03 18.71 8.64
CA ASN A 598 -30.39 18.67 9.20
C ASN A 598 -31.26 19.83 8.67
N GLY A 599 -30.98 20.33 7.45
CA GLY A 599 -31.84 21.30 6.79
C GLY A 599 -33.25 20.72 6.54
N ASP A 600 -34.27 21.56 6.65
CA ASP A 600 -35.65 21.18 6.37
C ASP A 600 -35.87 21.12 4.84
N PRO A 601 -36.24 19.96 4.25
CA PRO A 601 -36.56 19.89 2.82
C PRO A 601 -37.79 20.74 2.44
N LEU A 602 -38.67 21.05 3.37
CA LEU A 602 -39.90 21.83 3.15
C LEU A 602 -39.74 23.33 3.44
N ASP A 603 -38.55 23.79 3.86
CA ASP A 603 -38.22 25.21 3.87
C ASP A 603 -37.76 25.65 2.47
N TYR A 604 -38.67 26.30 1.73
CA TYR A 604 -38.41 26.81 0.38
C TYR A 604 -37.76 28.21 0.38
N GLU A 605 -37.65 28.89 1.53
CA GLU A 605 -36.90 30.14 1.66
C GLU A 605 -35.38 29.88 1.71
N GLN A 606 -34.99 28.63 2.02
CA GLN A 606 -33.61 28.17 1.98
C GLN A 606 -33.36 27.23 0.79
N PRO A 607 -32.17 27.28 0.16
CA PRO A 607 -31.77 26.26 -0.81
C PRO A 607 -31.67 24.89 -0.14
N TYR A 608 -32.00 23.81 -0.86
CA TYR A 608 -31.85 22.44 -0.38
C TYR A 608 -31.21 21.57 -1.46
N TYR A 609 -29.91 21.31 -1.35
CA TYR A 609 -29.13 20.69 -2.42
C TYR A 609 -28.83 19.20 -2.18
N LEU A 610 -28.81 18.42 -3.27
CA LEU A 610 -28.12 17.14 -3.33
C LEU A 610 -26.63 17.32 -3.01
N THR A 611 -25.99 16.31 -2.44
CA THR A 611 -24.57 16.28 -2.09
C THR A 611 -23.78 15.41 -3.07
N GLY A 612 -22.58 15.83 -3.45
CA GLY A 612 -21.62 14.97 -4.18
C GLY A 612 -20.87 13.99 -3.25
N GLU A 613 -19.61 13.73 -3.55
CA GLU A 613 -18.68 12.90 -2.76
C GLU A 613 -18.15 13.61 -1.51
N HIS A 614 -19.03 14.35 -0.83
CA HIS A 614 -18.73 15.06 0.41
C HIS A 614 -18.90 14.11 1.60
N PHE A 615 -17.95 13.19 1.74
CA PHE A 615 -17.94 12.19 2.81
C PHE A 615 -17.86 12.82 4.20
N GLY A 616 -18.56 12.21 5.16
CA GLY A 616 -18.64 12.68 6.53
C GLY A 616 -18.84 11.55 7.51
N ARG A 617 -18.79 11.87 8.81
CA ARG A 617 -19.07 10.93 9.91
C ARG A 617 -20.42 10.24 9.72
N TRP A 618 -21.40 10.99 9.21
CA TRP A 618 -22.74 10.48 8.95
C TRP A 618 -22.77 9.34 7.93
N VAL A 619 -21.81 9.25 7.00
CA VAL A 619 -21.73 8.13 6.04
C VAL A 619 -21.37 6.84 6.78
N PHE A 620 -20.37 6.90 7.67
CA PHE A 620 -19.96 5.76 8.49
C PHE A 620 -21.02 5.38 9.53
N ALA A 621 -21.77 6.34 10.05
CA ALA A 621 -22.89 6.08 10.95
C ALA A 621 -24.10 5.41 10.26
N GLN A 622 -24.34 5.71 8.97
CA GLN A 622 -25.56 5.30 8.27
C GLN A 622 -25.38 4.11 7.32
N ASP A 623 -24.22 3.96 6.65
CA ASP A 623 -23.95 2.79 5.81
C ASP A 623 -23.59 1.57 6.68
N PRO A 624 -24.40 0.49 6.70
CA PRO A 624 -24.16 -0.66 7.58
C PRO A 624 -22.84 -1.38 7.31
N SER A 625 -22.27 -1.19 6.11
CA SER A 625 -20.98 -1.79 5.76
C SER A 625 -19.78 -1.01 6.30
N LEU A 626 -19.98 0.24 6.73
CA LEU A 626 -18.92 1.13 7.24
C LEU A 626 -18.99 1.37 8.75
N GLN A 627 -20.08 0.99 9.43
CA GLN A 627 -20.27 1.24 10.87
C GLN A 627 -19.14 0.69 11.76
N SER A 628 -18.61 -0.49 11.43
CA SER A 628 -17.47 -1.10 12.17
C SER A 628 -16.13 -0.39 11.93
N LEU A 629 -16.08 0.57 11.01
CA LEU A 629 -14.90 1.34 10.61
C LEU A 629 -14.99 2.82 11.03
N ALA A 630 -16.06 3.22 11.74
CA ALA A 630 -16.30 4.62 12.09
C ALA A 630 -15.20 5.23 12.98
N GLU A 631 -14.80 4.54 14.06
CA GLU A 631 -13.71 4.98 14.94
C GLU A 631 -12.38 5.15 14.18
N LEU A 632 -12.10 4.19 13.29
CA LEU A 632 -10.91 4.20 12.44
C LEU A 632 -10.92 5.34 11.41
N ALA A 633 -12.09 5.74 10.93
CA ALA A 633 -12.24 6.91 10.08
C ALA A 633 -12.07 8.22 10.86
N ASP A 634 -12.54 8.28 12.11
CA ASP A 634 -12.29 9.40 13.02
C ASP A 634 -10.79 9.55 13.34
N ASP A 635 -10.08 8.44 13.59
CA ASP A 635 -8.62 8.43 13.78
C ASP A 635 -7.88 8.98 12.55
N LEU A 636 -8.23 8.53 11.34
CA LEU A 636 -7.65 9.04 10.09
C LEU A 636 -7.96 10.53 9.86
N ALA A 637 -9.15 10.98 10.25
CA ALA A 637 -9.52 12.39 10.15
C ALA A 637 -8.75 13.24 11.16
N ALA A 638 -8.57 12.76 12.40
CA ALA A 638 -7.82 13.45 13.47
C ALA A 638 -6.30 13.51 13.24
N GLU A 639 -5.80 12.83 12.22
CA GLU A 639 -4.38 12.64 11.99
C GLU A 639 -3.65 13.87 11.43
N THR A 640 -2.47 14.18 11.98
CA THR A 640 -1.65 15.36 11.64
C THR A 640 -0.33 15.01 10.96
N GLU A 641 0.29 13.87 11.27
CA GLU A 641 1.63 13.45 10.86
C GLU A 641 1.64 12.78 9.47
N TRP A 642 0.90 13.36 8.53
CA TRP A 642 0.84 12.93 7.14
C TRP A 642 2.15 13.25 6.40
N PRO A 643 2.75 12.31 5.65
CA PRO A 643 3.86 12.63 4.75
C PRO A 643 3.40 13.59 3.64
N VAL A 644 4.20 14.60 3.31
CA VAL A 644 3.88 15.56 2.25
C VAL A 644 3.66 14.85 0.90
N LEU A 645 2.56 15.14 0.20
CA LEU A 645 2.24 14.49 -1.07
C LEU A 645 2.98 15.07 -2.27
N TYR A 646 3.15 16.38 -2.34
CA TYR A 646 3.64 17.07 -3.54
C TYR A 646 4.81 17.99 -3.22
N ASP A 647 5.74 18.11 -4.17
CA ASP A 647 6.89 19.01 -4.09
C ASP A 647 6.68 20.15 -5.12
N PRO A 648 6.22 21.35 -4.68
CA PRO A 648 5.98 22.46 -5.60
C PRO A 648 7.23 22.90 -6.36
N GLN A 649 8.43 22.74 -5.79
CA GLN A 649 9.68 23.13 -6.46
C GLN A 649 10.01 22.14 -7.57
N LYS A 650 10.02 20.84 -7.30
CA LYS A 650 10.26 19.84 -8.36
C LYS A 650 9.20 19.83 -9.44
N LEU A 651 7.95 20.12 -9.08
CA LEU A 651 6.90 20.33 -10.07
C LEU A 651 7.23 21.55 -10.94
N ALA A 652 7.65 22.69 -10.37
CA ALA A 652 8.07 23.88 -11.13
C ALA A 652 9.32 23.65 -12.01
N GLU A 653 10.22 22.76 -11.60
CA GLU A 653 11.43 22.39 -12.36
C GLU A 653 11.20 21.26 -13.38
N ASN A 654 9.97 20.73 -13.46
CA ASN A 654 9.61 19.56 -14.28
C ASN A 654 9.99 19.72 -15.76
N GLN A 655 10.63 18.68 -16.31
CA GLN A 655 10.99 18.56 -17.73
C GLN A 655 10.26 17.41 -18.44
N VAL A 656 9.44 16.63 -17.72
CA VAL A 656 8.61 15.57 -18.31
C VAL A 656 7.43 16.23 -19.04
N PRO A 657 7.15 15.92 -20.32
CA PRO A 657 5.95 16.39 -20.99
C PRO A 657 4.69 15.90 -20.26
N VAL A 658 3.86 16.86 -19.80
CA VAL A 658 2.58 16.57 -19.14
C VAL A 658 1.45 17.11 -20.01
N HIS A 659 0.47 16.26 -20.32
CA HIS A 659 -0.75 16.63 -21.02
C HIS A 659 -1.94 16.31 -20.12
N ALA A 660 -2.78 17.30 -19.84
CA ALA A 660 -3.88 17.16 -18.89
C ALA A 660 -5.21 17.59 -19.50
N VAL A 661 -6.28 16.84 -19.22
CA VAL A 661 -7.66 17.25 -19.49
C VAL A 661 -8.31 17.71 -18.20
N VAL A 662 -8.81 18.95 -18.21
CA VAL A 662 -9.53 19.58 -17.08
C VAL A 662 -10.96 19.87 -17.53
N TYR A 663 -11.94 19.45 -16.73
CA TYR A 663 -13.35 19.69 -17.02
C TYR A 663 -13.81 20.99 -16.38
N ARG A 664 -14.63 21.78 -17.08
CA ARG A 664 -15.04 23.12 -16.61
C ARG A 664 -15.86 23.05 -15.33
N ASP A 665 -16.83 22.13 -15.32
CA ASP A 665 -17.86 21.99 -14.28
C ASP A 665 -17.67 20.68 -13.50
N ASP A 666 -16.41 20.38 -13.17
CA ASP A 666 -16.01 19.30 -12.28
C ASP A 666 -16.37 19.65 -10.81
N ILE A 667 -17.14 18.78 -10.16
CA ILE A 667 -17.55 18.95 -8.76
C ILE A 667 -16.64 18.25 -7.76
N PHE A 668 -15.71 17.40 -8.23
CA PHE A 668 -14.83 16.61 -7.37
C PHE A 668 -13.44 17.23 -7.29
N VAL A 669 -12.93 17.74 -8.42
CA VAL A 669 -11.59 18.33 -8.52
C VAL A 669 -11.68 19.77 -9.02
N PRO A 670 -11.60 20.79 -8.13
CA PRO A 670 -11.88 22.18 -8.49
C PRO A 670 -11.02 22.72 -9.64
N ARG A 671 -11.67 23.07 -10.76
CA ARG A 671 -11.06 23.63 -11.98
C ARG A 671 -9.95 24.65 -11.72
N ALA A 672 -10.20 25.66 -10.88
CA ALA A 672 -9.23 26.73 -10.62
C ALA A 672 -7.94 26.22 -9.94
N LEU A 673 -8.05 25.22 -9.05
CA LEU A 673 -6.91 24.57 -8.43
C LEU A 673 -6.18 23.67 -9.43
N SER A 674 -6.92 22.89 -10.22
CA SER A 674 -6.40 22.06 -11.31
C SER A 674 -5.53 22.85 -12.29
N LEU A 675 -6.05 23.98 -12.79
CA LEU A 675 -5.33 24.87 -13.72
C LEU A 675 -4.07 25.47 -13.10
N ASN A 676 -4.11 25.81 -11.81
CA ASN A 676 -2.95 26.31 -11.09
C ASN A 676 -1.84 25.25 -10.99
N THR A 677 -2.19 24.02 -10.59
CA THR A 677 -1.25 22.90 -10.51
C THR A 677 -0.67 22.54 -11.87
N GLY A 678 -1.51 22.51 -12.91
CA GLY A 678 -1.06 22.29 -14.28
C GLY A 678 -0.09 23.39 -14.77
N ARG A 679 -0.35 24.67 -14.46
CA ARG A 679 0.58 25.77 -14.74
C ARG A 679 1.91 25.59 -14.01
N VAL A 680 1.89 25.22 -12.73
CA VAL A 680 3.11 24.99 -11.93
C VAL A 680 4.00 23.95 -12.60
N MET A 681 3.46 22.82 -13.05
CA MET A 681 4.27 21.75 -13.66
C MET A 681 4.53 21.85 -15.17
N GLY A 682 4.20 22.99 -15.78
CA GLY A 682 4.36 23.21 -17.23
C GLY A 682 3.47 22.31 -18.11
N ALA A 683 2.31 21.88 -17.60
CA ALA A 683 1.41 21.00 -18.34
C ALA A 683 0.72 21.71 -19.51
N ASN A 684 0.65 21.02 -20.65
CA ASN A 684 -0.26 21.36 -21.74
C ASN A 684 -1.69 20.95 -21.32
N ILE A 685 -2.62 21.90 -21.21
CA ILE A 685 -3.97 21.65 -20.69
C ILE A 685 -5.01 21.80 -21.81
N LEU A 686 -5.82 20.76 -21.97
CA LEU A 686 -7.08 20.82 -22.72
C LEU A 686 -8.24 21.01 -21.73
N GLU A 687 -8.83 22.20 -21.73
CA GLU A 687 -10.08 22.42 -21.02
C GLU A 687 -11.27 21.88 -21.81
N LYS A 688 -12.22 21.24 -21.12
CA LYS A 688 -13.43 20.68 -21.73
C LYS A 688 -14.71 21.19 -21.03
N PRO A 689 -15.59 21.91 -21.75
CA PRO A 689 -16.84 22.43 -21.19
C PRO A 689 -18.01 21.45 -21.26
N ASP A 690 -17.99 20.52 -22.23
CA ASP A 690 -19.14 19.66 -22.56
C ASP A 690 -19.05 18.25 -21.93
N TRP A 691 -17.97 17.97 -21.20
CA TRP A 691 -17.73 16.71 -20.50
C TRP A 691 -17.44 17.01 -19.04
N HIS A 692 -17.83 16.08 -18.17
CA HIS A 692 -17.54 16.14 -16.74
C HIS A 692 -16.45 15.11 -16.38
N HIS A 693 -16.30 14.83 -15.08
CA HIS A 693 -15.18 14.07 -14.53
C HIS A 693 -14.93 12.71 -15.21
N ASP A 694 -16.00 12.05 -15.67
CA ASP A 694 -15.95 10.76 -16.37
C ASP A 694 -15.69 10.86 -17.89
N GLY A 695 -15.27 12.01 -18.40
CA GLY A 695 -15.06 12.27 -19.83
C GLY A 695 -14.18 11.25 -20.56
N LEU A 696 -13.16 10.67 -19.91
CA LEU A 696 -12.33 9.60 -20.50
C LEU A 696 -13.16 8.34 -20.83
N ARG A 697 -14.23 8.09 -20.08
CA ARG A 697 -15.19 7.01 -20.32
C ARG A 697 -16.28 7.45 -21.30
N ALA A 698 -16.79 8.66 -21.16
CA ALA A 698 -17.92 9.17 -21.96
C ALA A 698 -17.54 9.60 -23.39
N SER A 699 -16.28 9.96 -23.65
CA SER A 699 -15.78 10.45 -24.94
C SER A 699 -14.29 10.12 -25.12
N GLY A 700 -13.93 8.87 -24.76
CA GLY A 700 -12.55 8.40 -24.71
C GLY A 700 -11.76 8.60 -26.00
N ASP A 701 -12.37 8.42 -27.18
CA ASP A 701 -11.70 8.54 -28.48
C ASP A 701 -11.13 9.94 -28.72
N LEU A 702 -11.89 10.98 -28.36
CA LEU A 702 -11.49 12.36 -28.57
C LEU A 702 -10.43 12.81 -27.55
N ILE A 703 -10.56 12.35 -26.30
CA ILE A 703 -9.60 12.64 -25.24
C ILE A 703 -8.28 11.92 -25.50
N ILE A 704 -8.32 10.62 -25.81
CA ILE A 704 -7.11 9.83 -26.06
C ILE A 704 -6.40 10.27 -27.33
N SER A 705 -7.14 10.63 -28.40
CA SER A 705 -6.53 11.12 -29.65
C SER A 705 -5.75 12.42 -29.41
N TRP A 706 -6.27 13.34 -28.59
CA TRP A 706 -5.54 14.55 -28.23
C TRP A 706 -4.33 14.24 -27.35
N LEU A 707 -4.51 13.45 -26.29
CA LEU A 707 -3.41 13.07 -25.38
C LEU A 707 -2.27 12.39 -26.15
N LEU A 708 -2.57 11.41 -27.01
CA LEU A 708 -1.57 10.62 -27.72
C LEU A 708 -0.97 11.30 -28.96
N SER A 709 -1.46 12.48 -29.36
CA SER A 709 -0.93 13.25 -30.50
C SER A 709 -0.06 14.44 -30.08
N ASN A 710 0.02 14.73 -28.79
CA ASN A 710 0.90 15.75 -28.20
C ASN A 710 1.92 15.05 -27.31
#